data_AF-A0AAI9HYB6-F1
#
_entry.id   AF-A0AAI9HYB6-F1
#
_cell.length_a   1.000
_cell.length_b   1.000
_cell.length_c   1.000
_cell.angle_alpha   90.00
_cell.angle_beta   90.00
_cell.angle_gamma   90.00
#
_symmetry.space_group_name_H-M   'P 1'
#
loop_
_entity.id
_entity.type
_entity.pdbx_description
1 polymer ?
#
loop_
_entity_poly.entity_id
_entity_poly.type
_entity_poly.pdbx_seq_one_letter_code
_entity_poly.pdbx_strand_id
1 'polypeptide(L)'
;MTTNKSNSFWFVGASYGKGSEDQTERFLNDGVWQNGYEDKYLDVVRSMQPGDKIAIKSSYTRKRELPFDTKGQTVSVMGIKAIGVITRNHGDGRFVDVEWQPRFEPVNEWYFYTNRSTIWRVSPDDWMTEGLIDFTFNNKPQDIDRFRNAPYWKERFGDTPVDKQRFKWTQFYEEFADKLLTYKDDRASLMAAIHDLPNKIESISVLQDQPKEGTKDLLSDICPFTVFGLFNRGITDANRIAIASELAAFLKVETPVPNSFEGIPVVNNQRSWFFGYKYRRGEHDIDTLWNLFEAAIEHANNSETDTAEALYDAYETATKCWGTGWNLSMGLYWIRPWKYLTLDGQSQAYITKKLGLEIGKNGEKGRCSSRDYFGLIDDLETRFQEDAYPVHSFPELSLSAWLFKDTDTSAHPNATDLDDEELSAEEDEVAVQTAPIEPYTIDDIIADGCFLERESIAKIITQLRHKKNLILQGPPGTGKTWLAKKLAYALMGQKDENSLRAVQFHPNLSYEDFVRGWRPSGEGKLTLVDGPFLEMINEAKKDASSKHVVVIEEINRGNPAQIFGEMLTLLEADKRTPSEALELSYRRAEGERIHIPANLYVIGTMNIADRSLALVDLALRRRFAFFDLKPTLGEAWRNWVHSKAGIDNDFLQLIEQRIVSLNNEISKERNLGPQFKIGHSYVTPPLNTKIEDAAAWFQGVVETEIGPLLEEYWFDDIERAIKSKDALVEGI
;
A
#
# COMPACT_ATOMS: atom_id res chain seq x y z
N MET A 1 -60.15 -2.78 11.56
CA MET A 1 -58.68 -2.84 11.50
C MET A 1 -58.31 -4.22 10.99
N THR A 2 -58.17 -4.36 9.68
CA THR A 2 -57.70 -5.59 9.03
C THR A 2 -56.19 -5.66 9.24
N THR A 3 -55.75 -6.54 10.14
CA THR A 3 -54.34 -6.91 10.28
C THR A 3 -53.95 -7.66 9.01
N ASN A 4 -53.24 -6.97 8.10
CA ASN A 4 -52.58 -7.60 6.97
C ASN A 4 -51.61 -8.64 7.57
N LYS A 5 -51.95 -9.93 7.49
CA LYS A 5 -51.02 -11.00 7.84
C LYS A 5 -49.83 -10.86 6.91
N SER A 6 -48.66 -10.55 7.48
CA SER A 6 -47.39 -10.66 6.77
C SER A 6 -47.24 -12.11 6.33
N ASN A 7 -47.35 -12.37 5.02
CA ASN A 7 -47.05 -13.69 4.46
C ASN A 7 -45.53 -13.85 4.45
N SER A 8 -45.01 -14.92 5.06
CA SER A 8 -43.58 -15.21 4.99
C SER A 8 -43.27 -15.86 3.64
N PHE A 9 -42.08 -15.58 3.09
CA PHE A 9 -41.61 -16.17 1.86
C PHE A 9 -40.45 -17.12 2.16
N TRP A 10 -40.57 -18.36 1.68
CA TRP A 10 -39.60 -19.42 1.96
C TRP A 10 -38.93 -19.87 0.67
N PHE A 11 -37.60 -19.90 0.67
CA PHE A 11 -36.79 -20.43 -0.43
C PHE A 11 -36.08 -21.68 0.05
N VAL A 12 -36.42 -22.82 -0.54
CA VAL A 12 -36.03 -24.14 -0.05
C VAL A 12 -35.26 -24.96 -1.09
N GLY A 13 -34.27 -25.71 -0.64
CA GLY A 13 -33.57 -26.70 -1.46
C GLY A 13 -34.39 -27.97 -1.67
N ALA A 14 -34.04 -28.73 -2.71
CA ALA A 14 -34.65 -30.02 -3.00
C ALA A 14 -33.63 -31.16 -3.17
N SER A 15 -32.33 -30.91 -2.99
CA SER A 15 -31.29 -31.93 -3.16
C SER A 15 -30.85 -32.50 -1.81
N TYR A 16 -31.00 -33.81 -1.63
CA TYR A 16 -30.46 -34.57 -0.48
C TYR A 16 -30.46 -36.08 -0.75
N GLY A 17 -29.62 -36.84 -0.02
CA GLY A 17 -29.41 -38.28 -0.22
C GLY A 17 -27.98 -38.60 -0.70
N LYS A 18 -27.65 -39.89 -0.89
CA LYS A 18 -26.35 -40.29 -1.46
C LYS A 18 -26.21 -39.72 -2.87
N GLY A 19 -25.31 -38.76 -3.06
CA GLY A 19 -25.08 -38.10 -4.35
C GLY A 19 -25.98 -36.89 -4.64
N SER A 20 -26.62 -36.29 -3.62
CA SER A 20 -27.37 -35.03 -3.75
C SER A 20 -28.54 -35.08 -4.76
N GLU A 21 -29.28 -36.19 -4.79
CA GLU A 21 -30.42 -36.39 -5.70
C GLU A 21 -31.47 -35.26 -5.58
N ASP A 22 -31.86 -34.70 -6.73
CA ASP A 22 -32.87 -33.64 -6.83
C ASP A 22 -34.30 -34.20 -6.67
N GLN A 23 -34.95 -33.89 -5.56
CA GLN A 23 -36.30 -34.35 -5.20
C GLN A 23 -37.42 -33.45 -5.75
N THR A 24 -37.11 -32.46 -6.59
CA THR A 24 -38.11 -31.48 -7.08
C THR A 24 -39.33 -32.16 -7.70
N GLU A 25 -39.14 -33.16 -8.57
CA GLU A 25 -40.26 -33.87 -9.21
C GLU A 25 -41.16 -34.59 -8.20
N ARG A 26 -40.56 -35.23 -7.19
CA ARG A 26 -41.30 -35.91 -6.14
C ARG A 26 -42.13 -34.92 -5.34
N PHE A 27 -41.53 -33.78 -4.96
CA PHE A 27 -42.22 -32.73 -4.20
C PHE A 27 -43.45 -32.18 -4.93
N LEU A 28 -43.31 -31.94 -6.24
CA LEU A 28 -44.42 -31.47 -7.07
C LEU A 28 -45.55 -32.50 -7.17
N ASN A 29 -45.22 -33.77 -7.41
CA ASN A 29 -46.20 -34.84 -7.56
C ASN A 29 -46.92 -35.19 -6.25
N ASP A 30 -46.18 -35.24 -5.15
CA ASP A 30 -46.70 -35.62 -3.83
C ASP A 30 -47.39 -34.44 -3.11
N GLY A 31 -47.24 -33.21 -3.61
CA GLY A 31 -47.85 -32.02 -3.00
C GLY A 31 -47.23 -31.66 -1.65
N VAL A 32 -45.94 -31.90 -1.48
CA VAL A 32 -45.22 -31.68 -0.21
C VAL A 32 -43.87 -31.00 -0.43
N TRP A 33 -43.35 -30.39 0.62
CA TRP A 33 -41.91 -30.18 0.77
C TRP A 33 -41.41 -30.92 2.01
N GLN A 34 -40.24 -31.54 1.90
CA GLN A 34 -39.62 -32.27 2.99
C GLN A 34 -38.20 -31.77 3.26
N ASN A 35 -37.91 -31.47 4.53
CA ASN A 35 -36.56 -31.26 5.01
C ASN A 35 -35.77 -32.58 4.96
N GLY A 36 -34.70 -32.59 4.16
CA GLY A 36 -33.81 -33.73 3.99
C GLY A 36 -32.97 -34.07 5.23
N TYR A 37 -32.83 -33.13 6.16
CA TYR A 37 -32.11 -33.35 7.41
C TYR A 37 -33.03 -33.88 8.52
N GLU A 38 -32.51 -34.78 9.34
CA GLU A 38 -33.25 -35.33 10.48
C GLU A 38 -32.99 -34.56 11.78
N ASP A 39 -31.91 -33.80 11.83
CA ASP A 39 -31.36 -33.13 13.00
C ASP A 39 -31.23 -31.60 12.83
N LYS A 40 -31.25 -31.09 11.58
CA LYS A 40 -31.10 -29.67 11.26
C LYS A 40 -32.39 -29.03 10.80
N TYR A 41 -32.54 -27.73 11.05
CA TYR A 41 -33.64 -26.86 10.62
C TYR A 41 -35.04 -27.24 11.12
N LEU A 42 -35.18 -28.20 12.04
CA LEU A 42 -36.47 -28.69 12.51
C LEU A 42 -37.37 -27.56 13.04
N ASP A 43 -36.83 -26.67 13.86
CA ASP A 43 -37.60 -25.55 14.42
C ASP A 43 -37.94 -24.49 13.36
N VAL A 44 -37.09 -24.32 12.35
CA VAL A 44 -37.36 -23.43 11.21
C VAL A 44 -38.57 -23.95 10.43
N VAL A 45 -38.60 -25.26 10.14
CA VAL A 45 -39.74 -25.90 9.46
C VAL A 45 -41.00 -25.83 10.33
N ARG A 46 -40.91 -26.07 11.65
CA ARG A 46 -42.07 -25.91 12.57
C ARG A 46 -42.64 -24.50 12.57
N SER A 47 -41.82 -23.49 12.26
CA SER A 47 -42.26 -22.09 12.23
C SER A 47 -43.07 -21.72 10.97
N MET A 48 -42.98 -22.50 9.88
CA MET A 48 -43.72 -22.27 8.64
C MET A 48 -45.23 -22.36 8.87
N GLN A 49 -46.01 -21.43 8.30
CA GLN A 49 -47.45 -21.36 8.51
C GLN A 49 -48.24 -21.65 7.24
N PRO A 50 -49.44 -22.26 7.36
CA PRO A 50 -50.39 -22.30 6.24
C PRO A 50 -50.68 -20.89 5.70
N GLY A 51 -50.60 -20.74 4.38
CA GLY A 51 -50.73 -19.47 3.66
C GLY A 51 -49.38 -18.79 3.32
N ASP A 52 -48.27 -19.25 3.89
CA ASP A 52 -46.94 -18.78 3.49
C ASP A 52 -46.62 -19.21 2.05
N LYS A 53 -45.84 -18.39 1.34
CA LYS A 53 -45.36 -18.72 -0.01
C LYS A 53 -44.04 -19.46 0.08
N ILE A 54 -43.84 -20.46 -0.78
CA ILE A 54 -42.64 -21.30 -0.80
C ILE A 54 -42.12 -21.48 -2.23
N ALA A 55 -40.81 -21.48 -2.42
CA ALA A 55 -40.13 -21.63 -3.70
C ALA A 55 -39.03 -22.69 -3.61
N ILE A 56 -39.00 -23.62 -4.56
CA ILE A 56 -37.88 -24.56 -4.69
C ILE A 56 -36.75 -23.86 -5.46
N LYS A 57 -35.56 -23.81 -4.86
CA LYS A 57 -34.36 -23.19 -5.43
C LYS A 57 -33.21 -24.17 -5.60
N SER A 58 -32.29 -23.80 -6.46
CA SER A 58 -30.91 -24.29 -6.55
C SER A 58 -29.97 -23.10 -6.64
N SER A 59 -28.77 -23.22 -6.08
CA SER A 59 -27.77 -22.14 -6.09
C SER A 59 -26.50 -22.65 -6.74
N TYR A 60 -25.95 -21.90 -7.69
CA TYR A 60 -24.72 -22.24 -8.43
C TYR A 60 -24.03 -20.96 -8.90
N THR A 61 -22.88 -21.10 -9.54
CA THR A 61 -22.12 -20.00 -10.12
C THR A 61 -22.08 -20.11 -11.64
N ARG A 62 -22.01 -18.96 -12.33
CA ARG A 62 -21.85 -18.92 -13.78
C ARG A 62 -20.92 -17.78 -14.18
N LYS A 63 -20.11 -17.98 -15.22
CA LYS A 63 -19.16 -16.97 -15.73
C LYS A 63 -19.49 -16.47 -17.14
N ARG A 64 -20.16 -17.29 -17.95
CA ARG A 64 -20.49 -17.04 -19.37
C ARG A 64 -21.99 -17.24 -19.62
N GLU A 65 -22.51 -16.82 -20.77
CA GLU A 65 -23.94 -17.00 -21.13
C GLU A 65 -24.89 -16.34 -20.12
N LEU A 66 -24.58 -15.09 -19.76
CA LEU A 66 -25.36 -14.29 -18.83
C LEU A 66 -25.93 -13.07 -19.57
N PRO A 67 -27.05 -12.50 -19.10
CA PRO A 67 -27.69 -11.34 -19.74
C PRO A 67 -26.92 -10.02 -19.56
N PHE A 68 -25.71 -10.04 -18.99
CA PHE A 68 -24.83 -8.89 -18.77
C PHE A 68 -23.36 -9.29 -18.88
N ASP A 69 -22.49 -8.30 -19.08
CA ASP A 69 -21.04 -8.52 -19.11
C ASP A 69 -20.50 -8.82 -17.70
N THR A 70 -19.86 -9.98 -17.56
CA THR A 70 -19.26 -10.41 -16.30
C THR A 70 -17.83 -9.91 -16.12
N LYS A 71 -17.21 -9.32 -17.14
CA LYS A 71 -15.80 -8.88 -17.12
C LYS A 71 -14.84 -9.99 -16.68
N GLY A 72 -15.16 -11.24 -17.06
CA GLY A 72 -14.41 -12.43 -16.69
C GLY A 72 -14.62 -12.93 -15.26
N GLN A 73 -15.51 -12.30 -14.49
CA GLN A 73 -15.82 -12.68 -13.11
C GLN A 73 -16.96 -13.71 -13.05
N THR A 74 -16.98 -14.49 -11.98
CA THR A 74 -18.05 -15.45 -11.71
C THR A 74 -19.18 -14.77 -10.94
N VAL A 75 -20.44 -14.99 -11.34
CA VAL A 75 -21.62 -14.48 -10.63
C VAL A 75 -22.40 -15.61 -9.98
N SER A 76 -22.95 -15.33 -8.80
CA SER A 76 -23.91 -16.18 -8.11
C SER A 76 -25.25 -16.20 -8.85
N VAL A 77 -25.80 -17.41 -9.03
CA VAL A 77 -27.09 -17.66 -9.68
C VAL A 77 -27.95 -18.50 -8.76
N MET A 78 -29.21 -18.13 -8.63
CA MET A 78 -30.24 -18.90 -7.95
C MET A 78 -31.32 -19.26 -8.96
N GLY A 79 -31.35 -20.54 -9.34
CA GLY A 79 -32.39 -21.09 -10.19
C GLY A 79 -33.63 -21.43 -9.39
N ILE A 80 -34.75 -20.76 -9.66
CA ILE A 80 -36.07 -21.02 -9.11
C ILE A 80 -36.78 -22.05 -9.97
N LYS A 81 -37.01 -23.24 -9.41
CA LYS A 81 -37.58 -24.40 -10.12
C LYS A 81 -39.10 -24.44 -10.07
N ALA A 82 -39.69 -24.06 -8.94
CA ALA A 82 -41.13 -24.06 -8.74
C ALA A 82 -41.53 -23.15 -7.56
N ILE A 83 -42.80 -22.74 -7.52
CA ILE A 83 -43.39 -21.96 -6.43
C ILE A 83 -44.71 -22.58 -5.99
N GLY A 84 -45.10 -22.34 -4.73
CA GLY A 84 -46.33 -22.87 -4.16
C GLY A 84 -46.76 -22.11 -2.91
N VAL A 85 -47.87 -22.57 -2.33
CA VAL A 85 -48.42 -22.05 -1.07
C VAL A 85 -48.53 -23.19 -0.07
N ILE A 86 -48.03 -22.98 1.15
CA ILE A 86 -48.13 -23.98 2.21
C ILE A 86 -49.59 -24.11 2.63
N THR A 87 -50.14 -25.32 2.59
CA THR A 87 -51.52 -25.61 2.97
C THR A 87 -51.63 -26.19 4.37
N ARG A 88 -50.59 -26.90 4.84
CA ARG A 88 -50.54 -27.49 6.18
C ARG A 88 -49.10 -27.68 6.66
N ASN A 89 -48.87 -27.48 7.96
CA ASN A 89 -47.64 -27.89 8.65
C ASN A 89 -47.98 -29.02 9.64
N HIS A 90 -47.22 -30.11 9.63
CA HIS A 90 -47.46 -31.26 10.50
C HIS A 90 -46.87 -31.09 11.91
N GLY A 91 -46.05 -30.06 12.14
CA GLY A 91 -45.42 -29.79 13.44
C GLY A 91 -44.26 -30.71 13.81
N ASP A 92 -43.92 -31.66 12.93
CA ASP A 92 -42.80 -32.59 13.11
C ASP A 92 -41.43 -31.94 12.88
N GLY A 93 -41.40 -30.81 12.17
CA GLY A 93 -40.17 -30.10 11.76
C GLY A 93 -39.55 -30.66 10.47
N ARG A 94 -40.28 -31.50 9.74
CA ARG A 94 -39.79 -32.14 8.52
C ARG A 94 -40.71 -31.92 7.33
N PHE A 95 -42.02 -31.99 7.51
CA PHE A 95 -42.97 -31.99 6.40
C PHE A 95 -43.91 -30.79 6.44
N VAL A 96 -44.13 -30.22 5.25
CA VAL A 96 -45.23 -29.29 4.99
C VAL A 96 -45.95 -29.71 3.72
N ASP A 97 -47.27 -29.65 3.74
CA ASP A 97 -48.10 -29.85 2.54
C ASP A 97 -48.11 -28.53 1.75
N VAL A 98 -47.93 -28.62 0.44
CA VAL A 98 -47.78 -27.46 -0.44
C VAL A 98 -48.65 -27.63 -1.68
N GLU A 99 -49.45 -26.62 -1.96
CA GLU A 99 -50.11 -26.48 -3.26
C GLU A 99 -49.10 -25.86 -4.25
N TRP A 100 -48.43 -26.73 -5.02
CA TRP A 100 -47.43 -26.33 -6.00
C TRP A 100 -48.05 -25.85 -7.31
N GLN A 101 -47.40 -24.87 -7.93
CA GLN A 101 -47.60 -24.52 -9.34
C GLN A 101 -46.73 -25.43 -10.23
N PRO A 102 -47.02 -25.50 -11.56
CA PRO A 102 -46.17 -26.21 -12.49
C PRO A 102 -44.70 -25.76 -12.41
N ARG A 103 -43.79 -26.70 -12.65
CA ARG A 103 -42.35 -26.43 -12.72
C ARG A 103 -42.07 -25.37 -13.79
N PHE A 104 -41.11 -24.48 -13.51
CA PHE A 104 -40.60 -23.56 -14.52
C PHE A 104 -39.69 -24.29 -15.50
N GLU A 105 -39.99 -24.17 -16.80
CA GLU A 105 -39.15 -24.65 -17.90
C GLU A 105 -39.02 -23.56 -18.99
N PRO A 106 -37.82 -22.98 -19.20
CA PRO A 106 -36.60 -23.19 -18.42
C PRO A 106 -36.71 -22.67 -16.97
N VAL A 107 -35.78 -23.10 -16.11
CA VAL A 107 -35.68 -22.60 -14.72
C VAL A 107 -35.51 -21.09 -14.72
N ASN A 108 -36.23 -20.37 -13.86
CA ASN A 108 -36.10 -18.93 -13.74
C ASN A 108 -34.84 -18.57 -12.94
N GLU A 109 -33.95 -17.77 -13.51
CA GLU A 109 -32.65 -17.49 -12.91
C GLU A 109 -32.57 -16.09 -12.31
N TRP A 110 -32.19 -16.04 -11.03
CA TRP A 110 -31.92 -14.82 -10.28
C TRP A 110 -30.42 -14.66 -10.04
N TYR A 111 -29.89 -13.45 -10.21
CA TYR A 111 -28.45 -13.18 -10.14
C TYR A 111 -28.06 -12.36 -8.90
N PHE A 112 -26.78 -12.40 -8.52
CA PHE A 112 -26.14 -11.58 -7.48
C PHE A 112 -26.55 -11.93 -6.04
N TYR A 113 -27.79 -11.61 -5.63
CA TYR A 113 -28.26 -11.76 -4.25
C TYR A 113 -28.85 -13.15 -4.01
N THR A 114 -27.99 -14.12 -3.69
CA THR A 114 -28.37 -15.53 -3.54
C THR A 114 -28.03 -16.05 -2.15
N ASN A 115 -28.74 -17.07 -1.67
CA ASN A 115 -28.43 -17.74 -0.41
C ASN A 115 -28.28 -19.26 -0.60
N ARG A 116 -27.21 -19.84 -0.06
CA ARG A 116 -26.92 -21.29 -0.18
C ARG A 116 -27.68 -22.15 0.83
N SER A 117 -28.16 -21.57 1.94
CA SER A 117 -28.87 -22.29 2.99
C SER A 117 -30.02 -23.12 2.43
N THR A 118 -30.18 -24.35 2.92
CA THR A 118 -31.25 -25.26 2.49
C THR A 118 -32.62 -24.64 2.70
N ILE A 119 -32.81 -23.89 3.79
CA ILE A 119 -34.03 -23.15 4.07
C ILE A 119 -33.65 -21.69 4.30
N TRP A 120 -34.22 -20.80 3.49
CA TRP A 120 -34.04 -19.37 3.63
C TRP A 120 -35.40 -18.68 3.75
N ARG A 121 -35.62 -18.02 4.89
CA ARG A 121 -36.78 -17.16 5.09
C ARG A 121 -36.44 -15.76 4.60
N VAL A 122 -37.29 -15.21 3.74
CA VAL A 122 -37.14 -13.86 3.20
C VAL A 122 -38.32 -13.02 3.63
N SER A 123 -38.01 -11.84 4.17
CA SER A 123 -38.95 -10.79 4.52
C SER A 123 -38.72 -9.59 3.59
N PRO A 124 -39.76 -8.87 3.14
CA PRO A 124 -39.64 -7.71 2.26
C PRO A 124 -39.19 -6.47 3.07
N ASP A 125 -37.96 -6.51 3.57
CA ASP A 125 -37.41 -5.48 4.47
C ASP A 125 -36.57 -4.44 3.71
N ASP A 126 -36.05 -4.82 2.53
CA ASP A 126 -35.23 -3.96 1.68
C ASP A 126 -35.51 -4.23 0.18
N TRP A 127 -34.89 -3.42 -0.68
CA TRP A 127 -35.11 -3.52 -2.12
C TRP A 127 -34.61 -4.81 -2.78
N MET A 128 -33.61 -5.49 -2.21
CA MET A 128 -33.07 -6.73 -2.74
C MET A 128 -34.00 -7.90 -2.43
N THR A 129 -34.46 -7.97 -1.18
CA THR A 129 -35.44 -8.96 -0.71
C THR A 129 -36.82 -8.74 -1.35
N GLU A 130 -37.28 -7.50 -1.46
CA GLU A 130 -38.48 -7.14 -2.23
C GLU A 130 -38.34 -7.54 -3.70
N GLY A 131 -37.21 -7.21 -4.34
CA GLY A 131 -36.93 -7.56 -5.73
C GLY A 131 -36.93 -9.07 -5.97
N LEU A 132 -36.33 -9.84 -5.06
CA LEU A 132 -36.32 -11.29 -5.12
C LEU A 132 -37.74 -11.88 -4.97
N ILE A 133 -38.52 -11.37 -4.02
CA ILE A 133 -39.91 -11.78 -3.81
C ILE A 133 -40.76 -11.46 -5.05
N ASP A 134 -40.62 -10.26 -5.60
CA ASP A 134 -41.33 -9.81 -6.79
C ASP A 134 -40.98 -10.62 -8.03
N PHE A 135 -39.70 -10.96 -8.20
CA PHE A 135 -39.23 -11.85 -9.26
C PHE A 135 -39.83 -13.25 -9.12
N THR A 136 -39.74 -13.82 -7.93
CA THR A 136 -40.09 -15.21 -7.68
C THR A 136 -41.58 -15.45 -7.71
N PHE A 137 -42.38 -14.59 -7.06
CA PHE A 137 -43.79 -14.84 -6.79
C PHE A 137 -44.76 -13.91 -7.52
N ASN A 138 -44.27 -12.81 -8.10
CA ASN A 138 -45.10 -11.81 -8.77
C ASN A 138 -44.73 -11.62 -10.26
N ASN A 139 -43.81 -12.44 -10.79
CA ASN A 139 -43.41 -12.47 -12.20
C ASN A 139 -42.87 -11.11 -12.71
N LYS A 140 -42.21 -10.33 -11.85
CA LYS A 140 -41.50 -9.11 -12.27
C LYS A 140 -40.08 -9.44 -12.71
N PRO A 141 -39.51 -8.78 -13.73
CA PRO A 141 -38.12 -8.97 -14.10
C PRO A 141 -37.17 -8.47 -13.00
N GLN A 142 -36.01 -9.11 -12.86
CA GLN A 142 -34.93 -8.60 -12.00
C GLN A 142 -34.34 -7.31 -12.59
N ASP A 143 -34.15 -6.29 -11.75
CA ASP A 143 -33.43 -5.07 -12.12
C ASP A 143 -31.90 -5.30 -12.04
N ILE A 144 -31.38 -5.98 -13.07
CA ILE A 144 -29.97 -6.39 -13.16
C ILE A 144 -29.02 -5.20 -13.04
N ASP A 145 -29.34 -4.08 -13.68
CA ASP A 145 -28.45 -2.90 -13.68
C ASP A 145 -28.39 -2.24 -12.30
N ARG A 146 -29.47 -2.28 -11.53
CA ARG A 146 -29.45 -1.84 -10.13
C ARG A 146 -28.53 -2.72 -9.28
N PHE A 147 -28.55 -4.04 -9.44
CA PHE A 147 -27.61 -4.93 -8.75
C PHE A 147 -26.16 -4.69 -9.18
N ARG A 148 -25.90 -4.63 -10.49
CA ARG A 148 -24.55 -4.40 -11.05
C ARG A 148 -23.91 -3.12 -10.53
N ASN A 149 -24.70 -2.09 -10.27
CA ASN A 149 -24.21 -0.78 -9.83
C ASN A 149 -24.38 -0.50 -8.33
N ALA A 150 -24.94 -1.45 -7.55
CA ALA A 150 -24.99 -1.35 -6.10
C ALA A 150 -23.58 -1.51 -5.49
N PRO A 151 -23.29 -0.89 -4.31
CA PRO A 151 -21.93 -0.74 -3.79
C PRO A 151 -21.09 -2.04 -3.77
N TYR A 152 -21.68 -3.15 -3.34
CA TYR A 152 -21.04 -4.47 -3.25
C TYR A 152 -20.62 -5.10 -4.59
N TRP A 153 -21.33 -4.80 -5.67
CA TRP A 153 -21.09 -5.39 -7.00
C TRP A 153 -20.48 -4.41 -8.00
N LYS A 154 -20.58 -3.10 -7.73
CA LYS A 154 -20.21 -2.01 -8.65
C LYS A 154 -18.81 -2.14 -9.25
N GLU A 155 -17.81 -2.44 -8.44
CA GLU A 155 -16.41 -2.53 -8.92
C GLU A 155 -16.18 -3.77 -9.81
N ARG A 156 -16.93 -4.85 -9.57
CA ARG A 156 -16.84 -6.11 -10.35
C ARG A 156 -17.66 -6.08 -11.63
N PHE A 157 -18.91 -5.63 -11.56
CA PHE A 157 -19.92 -5.83 -12.61
C PHE A 157 -20.54 -4.53 -13.13
N GLY A 158 -20.31 -3.40 -12.45
CA GLY A 158 -20.94 -2.13 -12.76
C GLY A 158 -20.40 -1.45 -14.02
N ASP A 159 -21.04 -0.36 -14.42
CA ASP A 159 -20.79 0.33 -15.69
C ASP A 159 -19.71 1.43 -15.59
N THR A 160 -18.87 1.36 -14.56
CA THR A 160 -17.76 2.31 -14.37
C THR A 160 -16.84 2.28 -15.60
N PRO A 161 -16.56 3.44 -16.24
CA PRO A 161 -15.66 3.52 -17.40
C PRO A 161 -14.30 2.87 -17.13
N VAL A 162 -13.73 2.23 -18.16
CA VAL A 162 -12.49 1.45 -18.02
C VAL A 162 -11.35 2.30 -17.45
N ASP A 163 -11.25 3.58 -17.82
CA ASP A 163 -10.23 4.51 -17.29
C ASP A 163 -10.38 4.79 -15.78
N LYS A 164 -11.59 4.67 -15.23
CA LYS A 164 -11.93 4.94 -13.83
C LYS A 164 -12.10 3.69 -12.97
N GLN A 165 -12.04 2.50 -13.58
CA GLN A 165 -12.19 1.24 -12.86
C GLN A 165 -11.01 1.04 -11.90
N ARG A 166 -11.32 0.79 -10.63
CA ARG A 166 -10.32 0.46 -9.60
C ARG A 166 -10.02 -1.04 -9.64
N PHE A 167 -8.92 -1.45 -9.02
CA PHE A 167 -8.55 -2.86 -8.84
C PHE A 167 -8.39 -3.68 -10.15
N LYS A 168 -7.97 -3.04 -11.25
CA LYS A 168 -7.71 -3.72 -12.54
C LYS A 168 -6.71 -4.88 -12.42
N TRP A 169 -5.80 -4.79 -11.45
CA TRP A 169 -4.83 -5.84 -11.16
C TRP A 169 -5.48 -7.18 -10.81
N THR A 170 -6.72 -7.18 -10.28
CA THR A 170 -7.40 -8.42 -9.85
C THR A 170 -7.59 -9.41 -10.99
N GLN A 171 -7.95 -8.93 -12.20
CA GLN A 171 -8.11 -9.77 -13.39
C GLN A 171 -6.78 -10.44 -13.80
N PHE A 172 -5.69 -9.68 -13.81
CA PHE A 172 -4.37 -10.20 -14.11
C PHE A 172 -3.97 -11.27 -13.10
N TYR A 173 -4.19 -11.04 -11.80
CA TYR A 173 -3.80 -11.95 -10.73
C TYR A 173 -4.59 -13.26 -10.77
N GLU A 174 -5.90 -13.19 -11.03
CA GLU A 174 -6.75 -14.38 -11.13
C GLU A 174 -6.39 -15.25 -12.33
N GLU A 175 -6.16 -14.64 -13.51
CA GLU A 175 -5.69 -15.37 -14.69
C GLU A 175 -4.28 -15.92 -14.48
N PHE A 176 -3.37 -15.14 -13.89
CA PHE A 176 -2.03 -15.60 -13.55
C PHE A 176 -2.09 -16.83 -12.64
N ALA A 177 -2.99 -16.83 -11.64
CA ALA A 177 -3.19 -17.98 -10.76
C ALA A 177 -3.71 -19.21 -11.52
N ASP A 178 -4.70 -19.03 -12.41
CA ASP A 178 -5.24 -20.10 -13.25
C ASP A 178 -4.16 -20.74 -14.15
N LYS A 179 -3.33 -19.90 -14.78
CA LYS A 179 -2.23 -20.39 -15.63
C LYS A 179 -1.14 -21.04 -14.79
N LEU A 180 -0.79 -20.48 -13.64
CA LEU A 180 0.22 -21.04 -12.74
C LEU A 180 -0.20 -22.43 -12.21
N LEU A 181 -1.50 -22.65 -11.93
CA LEU A 181 -2.02 -23.94 -11.47
C LEU A 181 -1.68 -25.08 -12.43
N THR A 182 -1.64 -24.81 -13.75
CA THR A 182 -1.31 -25.81 -14.77
C THR A 182 0.11 -26.38 -14.67
N TYR A 183 0.99 -25.74 -13.87
CA TYR A 183 2.36 -26.19 -13.62
C TYR A 183 2.53 -26.93 -12.29
N LYS A 184 1.45 -27.24 -11.56
CA LYS A 184 1.49 -28.03 -10.31
C LYS A 184 2.25 -29.35 -10.48
N ASP A 185 2.03 -30.03 -11.60
CA ASP A 185 2.66 -31.32 -11.94
C ASP A 185 3.93 -31.17 -12.81
N ASP A 186 4.26 -29.96 -13.27
CA ASP A 186 5.47 -29.64 -14.05
C ASP A 186 6.24 -28.45 -13.45
N ARG A 187 6.61 -28.60 -12.18
CA ARG A 187 7.37 -27.58 -11.44
C ARG A 187 8.79 -27.42 -11.94
N ALA A 188 9.35 -28.42 -12.62
CA ALA A 188 10.69 -28.35 -13.20
C ALA A 188 10.75 -27.28 -14.31
N SER A 189 9.77 -27.24 -15.22
CA SER A 189 9.68 -26.20 -16.25
C SER A 189 9.48 -24.81 -15.64
N LEU A 190 8.65 -24.70 -14.61
CA LEU A 190 8.46 -23.45 -13.87
C LEU A 190 9.76 -22.95 -13.22
N MET A 191 10.50 -23.84 -12.56
CA MET A 191 11.78 -23.49 -11.93
C MET A 191 12.84 -23.10 -12.96
N ALA A 192 12.88 -23.75 -14.12
CA ALA A 192 13.77 -23.36 -15.21
C ALA A 192 13.50 -21.93 -15.68
N ALA A 193 12.23 -21.55 -15.82
CA ALA A 193 11.85 -20.18 -16.18
C ALA A 193 12.24 -19.16 -15.08
N ILE A 194 12.05 -19.50 -13.80
CA ILE A 194 12.40 -18.63 -12.66
C ILE A 194 13.92 -18.43 -12.57
N HIS A 195 14.71 -19.48 -12.78
CA HIS A 195 16.17 -19.39 -12.79
C HIS A 195 16.74 -18.57 -13.95
N ASP A 196 15.96 -18.38 -15.01
CA ASP A 196 16.33 -17.54 -16.15
C ASP A 196 15.99 -16.05 -15.93
N LEU A 197 15.14 -15.71 -14.94
CA LEU A 197 14.78 -14.31 -14.66
C LEU A 197 15.99 -13.39 -14.42
N PRO A 198 17.03 -13.78 -13.65
CA PRO A 198 18.24 -12.96 -13.48
C PRO A 198 18.97 -12.63 -14.80
N ASN A 199 18.85 -13.47 -15.83
CA ASN A 199 19.46 -13.21 -17.14
C ASN A 199 18.68 -12.17 -17.95
N LYS A 200 17.39 -11.98 -17.62
CA LYS A 200 16.49 -11.07 -18.32
C LYS A 200 16.27 -9.75 -17.59
N ILE A 201 16.44 -9.75 -16.27
CA ILE A 201 16.17 -8.61 -15.41
C ILE A 201 17.37 -8.42 -14.47
N GLU A 202 18.17 -7.38 -14.73
CA GLU A 202 19.42 -7.10 -14.01
C GLU A 202 19.25 -6.93 -12.49
N SER A 203 18.04 -6.58 -12.03
CA SER A 203 17.72 -6.32 -10.62
C SER A 203 17.30 -7.56 -9.82
N ILE A 204 17.33 -8.76 -10.41
CA ILE A 204 16.91 -10.02 -9.75
C ILE A 204 18.10 -10.90 -9.45
N SER A 205 18.23 -11.31 -8.18
CA SER A 205 19.18 -12.33 -7.77
C SER A 205 18.63 -13.74 -8.02
N VAL A 206 19.55 -14.67 -8.25
CA VAL A 206 19.25 -16.10 -8.30
C VAL A 206 18.73 -16.55 -6.93
N LEU A 207 17.64 -17.32 -6.91
CA LEU A 207 17.05 -17.85 -5.68
C LEU A 207 17.94 -18.96 -5.10
N GLN A 208 18.44 -18.73 -3.88
CA GLN A 208 19.31 -19.66 -3.17
C GLN A 208 18.60 -20.29 -1.97
N ASP A 209 18.77 -21.60 -1.80
CA ASP A 209 18.26 -22.42 -0.71
C ASP A 209 19.42 -22.93 0.17
N GLN A 210 19.09 -23.49 1.32
CA GLN A 210 20.06 -24.10 2.24
C GLN A 210 19.73 -25.60 2.43
N PRO A 211 20.39 -26.51 1.69
CA PRO A 211 20.27 -27.96 1.92
C PRO A 211 20.69 -28.39 3.32
N LYS A 212 21.67 -27.66 3.89
CA LYS A 212 22.13 -27.74 5.28
C LYS A 212 22.29 -26.32 5.80
N GLU A 213 22.10 -26.11 7.10
CA GLU A 213 22.26 -24.80 7.73
C GLU A 213 23.62 -24.17 7.37
N GLY A 214 23.59 -22.92 6.89
CA GLY A 214 24.78 -22.16 6.49
C GLY A 214 25.33 -22.51 5.09
N THR A 215 24.77 -23.50 4.38
CA THR A 215 25.16 -23.82 2.99
C THR A 215 24.27 -23.08 1.99
N LYS A 216 24.77 -22.85 0.77
CA LYS A 216 24.01 -22.20 -0.32
C LYS A 216 23.98 -23.09 -1.54
N ASP A 217 22.79 -23.35 -2.06
CA ASP A 217 22.54 -24.06 -3.31
C ASP A 217 21.41 -23.39 -4.09
N LEU A 218 21.24 -23.72 -5.37
CA LEU A 218 20.10 -23.23 -6.14
C LEU A 218 18.80 -23.81 -5.58
N LEU A 219 17.78 -22.96 -5.46
CA LEU A 219 16.44 -23.43 -5.12
C LEU A 219 15.96 -24.41 -6.19
N SER A 220 15.56 -25.62 -5.78
CA SER A 220 15.19 -26.69 -6.71
C SER A 220 13.68 -26.80 -6.96
N ASP A 221 12.86 -26.19 -6.10
CA ASP A 221 11.40 -26.31 -6.12
C ASP A 221 10.78 -25.08 -5.45
N ILE A 222 9.55 -24.72 -5.83
CA ILE A 222 8.88 -23.51 -5.35
C ILE A 222 7.38 -23.74 -5.19
N CYS A 223 6.81 -23.16 -4.14
CA CYS A 223 5.36 -23.13 -3.95
C CYS A 223 4.73 -21.96 -4.76
N PRO A 224 3.43 -22.03 -5.09
CA PRO A 224 2.81 -21.07 -5.98
C PRO A 224 2.69 -19.67 -5.35
N PHE A 225 2.49 -19.59 -4.02
CA PHE A 225 2.45 -18.29 -3.32
C PHE A 225 3.80 -17.57 -3.35
N THR A 226 4.91 -18.30 -3.28
CA THR A 226 6.25 -17.70 -3.40
C THR A 226 6.51 -17.20 -4.82
N VAL A 227 5.91 -17.80 -5.86
CA VAL A 227 5.94 -17.27 -7.25
C VAL A 227 5.29 -15.89 -7.31
N PHE A 228 4.11 -15.71 -6.70
CA PHE A 228 3.51 -14.38 -6.53
C PHE A 228 4.41 -13.44 -5.71
N GLY A 229 5.05 -13.95 -4.66
CA GLY A 229 6.00 -13.22 -3.83
C GLY A 229 7.18 -12.62 -4.61
N LEU A 230 7.56 -13.17 -5.77
CA LEU A 230 8.63 -12.62 -6.61
C LEU A 230 8.33 -11.20 -7.09
N PHE A 231 7.06 -10.86 -7.34
CA PHE A 231 6.62 -9.52 -7.74
C PHE A 231 5.71 -8.83 -6.71
N ASN A 232 5.42 -9.48 -5.57
CA ASN A 232 4.69 -8.91 -4.43
C ASN A 232 5.53 -8.79 -3.17
N ARG A 233 6.77 -8.33 -3.35
CA ARG A 233 7.71 -7.98 -2.27
C ARG A 233 7.96 -6.48 -2.28
N GLY A 234 8.56 -5.94 -1.22
CA GLY A 234 8.89 -4.52 -1.07
C GLY A 234 9.98 -4.02 -2.04
N ILE A 235 9.70 -4.09 -3.35
CA ILE A 235 10.53 -3.62 -4.46
C ILE A 235 9.76 -2.55 -5.26
N THR A 236 10.45 -1.80 -6.11
CA THR A 236 9.82 -0.75 -6.92
C THR A 236 8.78 -1.31 -7.88
N ASP A 237 7.73 -0.52 -8.17
CA ASP A 237 6.68 -0.93 -9.11
C ASP A 237 7.22 -1.26 -10.50
N ALA A 238 8.28 -0.57 -10.95
CA ALA A 238 8.96 -0.90 -12.21
C ALA A 238 9.53 -2.33 -12.20
N ASN A 239 10.15 -2.77 -11.09
CA ASN A 239 10.65 -4.14 -10.96
C ASN A 239 9.49 -5.15 -10.83
N ARG A 240 8.41 -4.79 -10.13
CA ARG A 240 7.20 -5.65 -10.04
C ARG A 240 6.60 -5.89 -11.42
N ILE A 241 6.46 -4.83 -12.23
CA ILE A 241 5.99 -4.90 -13.62
C ILE A 241 6.92 -5.77 -14.46
N ALA A 242 8.23 -5.58 -14.36
CA ALA A 242 9.20 -6.38 -15.14
C ALA A 242 9.11 -7.88 -14.82
N ILE A 243 9.10 -8.24 -13.52
CA ILE A 243 8.99 -9.64 -13.08
C ILE A 243 7.65 -10.24 -13.51
N ALA A 244 6.56 -9.52 -13.26
CA ALA A 244 5.22 -9.97 -13.62
C ALA A 244 5.09 -10.15 -15.14
N SER A 245 5.73 -9.30 -15.95
CA SER A 245 5.73 -9.40 -17.41
C SER A 245 6.44 -10.65 -17.91
N GLU A 246 7.63 -10.96 -17.39
CA GLU A 246 8.37 -12.17 -17.79
C GLU A 246 7.63 -13.46 -17.40
N LEU A 247 7.11 -13.51 -16.17
CA LEU A 247 6.32 -14.65 -15.71
C LEU A 247 5.01 -14.78 -16.48
N ALA A 248 4.31 -13.67 -16.76
CA ALA A 248 3.09 -13.67 -17.55
C ALA A 248 3.32 -14.17 -18.98
N ALA A 249 4.42 -13.75 -19.61
CA ALA A 249 4.81 -14.22 -20.94
C ALA A 249 5.08 -15.73 -20.95
N PHE A 250 5.78 -16.25 -19.95
CA PHE A 250 6.02 -17.69 -19.78
C PHE A 250 4.71 -18.47 -19.57
N LEU A 251 3.85 -17.97 -18.68
CA LEU A 251 2.57 -18.61 -18.34
C LEU A 251 1.49 -18.41 -19.42
N LYS A 252 1.73 -17.57 -20.43
CA LYS A 252 0.77 -17.19 -21.48
C LYS A 252 -0.50 -16.57 -20.90
N VAL A 253 -0.32 -15.61 -20.00
CA VAL A 253 -1.40 -14.76 -19.49
C VAL A 253 -1.75 -13.73 -20.56
N GLU A 254 -3.03 -13.64 -20.92
CA GLU A 254 -3.54 -12.72 -21.95
C GLU A 254 -3.90 -11.34 -21.37
N THR A 255 -4.33 -11.30 -20.12
CA THR A 255 -4.61 -10.04 -19.42
C THR A 255 -3.33 -9.20 -19.26
N PRO A 256 -3.35 -7.91 -19.62
CA PRO A 256 -2.18 -7.05 -19.46
C PRO A 256 -1.71 -6.94 -18.01
N VAL A 257 -0.39 -6.87 -17.82
CA VAL A 257 0.22 -6.58 -16.51
C VAL A 257 -0.30 -5.22 -16.01
N PRO A 258 -0.74 -5.11 -14.75
CA PRO A 258 -1.29 -3.88 -14.23
C PRO A 258 -0.23 -2.78 -14.13
N ASN A 259 -0.68 -1.53 -14.29
CA ASN A 259 0.14 -0.33 -14.13
C ASN A 259 0.13 0.25 -12.70
N SER A 260 -0.63 -0.35 -11.80
CA SER A 260 -0.76 0.01 -10.39
C SER A 260 -1.02 -1.24 -9.55
N PHE A 261 -0.48 -1.24 -8.33
CA PHE A 261 -0.60 -2.31 -7.37
C PHE A 261 -1.21 -1.85 -6.04
N GLU A 262 -2.04 -0.80 -6.09
CA GLU A 262 -2.72 -0.24 -4.93
C GLU A 262 -3.57 -1.29 -4.21
N GLY A 263 -3.45 -1.33 -2.87
CA GLY A 263 -4.20 -2.26 -2.03
C GLY A 263 -3.75 -3.73 -2.16
N ILE A 264 -2.53 -3.99 -2.66
CA ILE A 264 -1.93 -5.33 -2.68
C ILE A 264 -0.94 -5.46 -1.53
N PRO A 265 -1.12 -6.42 -0.61
CA PRO A 265 -0.19 -6.63 0.50
C PRO A 265 1.15 -7.16 -0.04
N VAL A 266 2.27 -6.73 0.57
CA VAL A 266 3.62 -7.11 0.15
C VAL A 266 4.32 -7.94 1.22
N VAL A 267 5.06 -8.97 0.80
CA VAL A 267 5.92 -9.75 1.72
C VAL A 267 7.25 -9.07 1.96
N ASN A 268 7.85 -9.37 3.11
CA ASN A 268 9.18 -8.87 3.46
C ASN A 268 10.23 -9.43 2.48
N ASN A 269 11.11 -8.56 1.98
CA ASN A 269 12.16 -8.95 1.03
C ASN A 269 13.10 -10.05 1.56
N GLN A 270 13.37 -10.06 2.87
CA GLN A 270 14.23 -11.03 3.55
C GLN A 270 13.52 -12.35 3.88
N ARG A 271 12.17 -12.34 3.90
CA ARG A 271 11.31 -13.47 4.24
C ARG A 271 10.15 -13.56 3.27
N SER A 272 10.49 -13.70 1.98
CA SER A 272 9.53 -13.70 0.88
C SER A 272 8.95 -15.08 0.56
N TRP A 273 9.49 -16.13 1.18
CA TRP A 273 9.06 -17.51 0.95
C TRP A 273 7.94 -17.90 1.90
N PHE A 274 7.00 -18.67 1.35
CA PHE A 274 5.91 -19.29 2.11
C PHE A 274 6.29 -20.68 2.62
N PHE A 275 7.58 -20.99 2.63
CA PHE A 275 8.13 -22.27 3.07
C PHE A 275 9.56 -22.08 3.61
N GLY A 276 10.06 -23.03 4.39
CA GLY A 276 11.39 -22.97 4.99
C GLY A 276 12.56 -23.36 4.09
N TYR A 277 13.77 -23.11 4.55
CA TYR A 277 14.95 -23.68 3.93
C TYR A 277 14.91 -25.22 3.95
N LYS A 278 15.59 -25.86 3.00
CA LYS A 278 15.54 -27.32 2.81
C LYS A 278 15.95 -28.12 4.04
N TYR A 279 16.82 -27.58 4.90
CA TYR A 279 17.22 -28.23 6.14
C TYR A 279 16.17 -28.18 7.27
N ARG A 280 15.16 -27.30 7.19
CA ARG A 280 14.07 -27.17 8.19
C ARG A 280 12.68 -27.53 7.66
N ARG A 281 12.38 -27.33 6.37
CA ARG A 281 11.05 -27.64 5.80
C ARG A 281 10.79 -29.14 5.69
N GLY A 282 9.53 -29.54 5.81
CA GLY A 282 9.09 -30.91 5.59
C GLY A 282 9.17 -31.34 4.13
N GLU A 283 9.24 -32.65 3.89
CA GLU A 283 9.35 -33.25 2.55
C GLU A 283 8.19 -32.86 1.62
N HIS A 284 6.98 -32.70 2.19
CA HIS A 284 5.75 -32.41 1.46
C HIS A 284 5.25 -30.97 1.64
N ASP A 285 6.00 -30.07 2.28
CA ASP A 285 5.52 -28.71 2.58
C ASP A 285 5.16 -27.95 1.30
N ILE A 286 5.96 -28.08 0.24
CA ILE A 286 5.68 -27.44 -1.05
C ILE A 286 4.42 -28.04 -1.70
N ASP A 287 4.24 -29.36 -1.63
CA ASP A 287 3.05 -30.04 -2.16
C ASP A 287 1.78 -29.58 -1.42
N THR A 288 1.86 -29.47 -0.10
CA THR A 288 0.77 -28.95 0.74
C THR A 288 0.35 -27.55 0.31
N LEU A 289 1.30 -26.67 -0.01
CA LEU A 289 1.01 -25.30 -0.47
C LEU A 289 0.39 -25.27 -1.88
N TRP A 290 0.78 -26.19 -2.77
CA TRP A 290 0.11 -26.38 -4.06
C TRP A 290 -1.30 -26.94 -3.91
N ASN A 291 -1.55 -27.82 -2.95
CA ASN A 291 -2.88 -28.34 -2.65
C ASN A 291 -3.81 -27.25 -2.11
N LEU A 292 -3.31 -26.38 -1.20
CA LEU A 292 -4.07 -25.21 -0.76
C LEU A 292 -4.39 -24.26 -1.91
N PHE A 293 -3.43 -24.00 -2.79
CA PHE A 293 -3.62 -23.13 -3.95
C PHE A 293 -4.70 -23.64 -4.91
N GLU A 294 -4.69 -24.94 -5.22
CA GLU A 294 -5.73 -25.59 -6.04
C GLU A 294 -7.10 -25.54 -5.35
N ALA A 295 -7.19 -25.97 -4.08
CA ALA A 295 -8.45 -26.00 -3.35
C ALA A 295 -9.08 -24.60 -3.21
N ALA A 296 -8.26 -23.56 -3.04
CA ALA A 296 -8.74 -22.18 -2.99
C ALA A 296 -9.27 -21.68 -4.34
N ILE A 297 -8.60 -22.04 -5.44
CA ILE A 297 -9.08 -21.72 -6.80
C ILE A 297 -10.40 -22.45 -7.08
N GLU A 298 -10.48 -23.73 -6.74
CA GLU A 298 -11.67 -24.56 -6.94
C GLU A 298 -12.87 -24.03 -6.15
N HIS A 299 -12.70 -23.77 -4.85
CA HIS A 299 -13.75 -23.21 -4.01
C HIS A 299 -14.18 -21.79 -4.43
N ALA A 300 -13.29 -20.96 -4.96
CA ALA A 300 -13.68 -19.65 -5.46
C ALA A 300 -14.51 -19.75 -6.75
N ASN A 301 -14.25 -20.77 -7.58
CA ASN A 301 -14.96 -20.99 -8.84
C ASN A 301 -16.28 -21.77 -8.63
N ASN A 302 -16.29 -22.70 -7.68
CA ASN A 302 -17.38 -23.63 -7.41
C ASN A 302 -17.99 -23.39 -6.03
N SER A 303 -19.31 -23.36 -5.96
CA SER A 303 -20.04 -23.01 -4.73
C SER A 303 -20.44 -24.21 -3.87
N GLU A 304 -19.79 -25.35 -4.04
CA GLU A 304 -20.19 -26.64 -3.47
C GLU A 304 -19.61 -26.86 -2.06
N THR A 305 -20.37 -27.52 -1.17
CA THR A 305 -19.96 -27.77 0.22
C THR A 305 -18.69 -28.60 0.31
N ASP A 306 -18.55 -29.62 -0.53
CA ASP A 306 -17.38 -30.51 -0.55
C ASP A 306 -16.09 -29.73 -0.88
N THR A 307 -16.18 -28.72 -1.74
CA THR A 307 -15.03 -27.84 -2.07
C THR A 307 -14.63 -26.94 -0.90
N ALA A 308 -15.57 -26.56 -0.03
CA ALA A 308 -15.29 -25.77 1.17
C ALA A 308 -14.58 -26.62 2.24
N GLU A 309 -15.04 -27.86 2.47
CA GLU A 309 -14.37 -28.79 3.39
C GLU A 309 -12.94 -29.08 2.95
N ALA A 310 -12.74 -29.37 1.66
CA ALA A 310 -11.40 -29.60 1.09
C ALA A 310 -10.48 -28.38 1.28
N LEU A 311 -10.99 -27.16 1.10
CA LEU A 311 -10.23 -25.93 1.34
C LEU A 311 -9.87 -25.76 2.82
N TYR A 312 -10.79 -26.05 3.74
CA TYR A 312 -10.56 -25.89 5.18
C TYR A 312 -9.46 -26.83 5.65
N ASP A 313 -9.53 -28.09 5.23
CA ASP A 313 -8.52 -29.11 5.52
C ASP A 313 -7.15 -28.75 4.91
N ALA A 314 -7.13 -28.26 3.67
CA ALA A 314 -5.91 -27.81 3.02
C ALA A 314 -5.29 -26.60 3.74
N TYR A 315 -6.11 -25.66 4.21
CA TYR A 315 -5.66 -24.50 4.98
C TYR A 315 -5.04 -24.93 6.31
N GLU A 316 -5.72 -25.78 7.09
CA GLU A 316 -5.20 -26.32 8.35
C GLU A 316 -3.91 -27.12 8.20
N THR A 317 -3.74 -27.79 7.06
CA THR A 317 -2.51 -28.52 6.77
C THR A 317 -1.39 -27.55 6.40
N ALA A 318 -1.69 -26.51 5.61
CA ALA A 318 -0.72 -25.51 5.20
C ALA A 318 -0.21 -24.65 6.36
N THR A 319 -1.03 -24.32 7.37
CA THR A 319 -0.59 -23.52 8.53
C THR A 319 0.52 -24.19 9.35
N LYS A 320 0.69 -25.51 9.21
CA LYS A 320 1.72 -26.31 9.87
C LYS A 320 3.06 -26.33 9.11
N CYS A 321 3.08 -25.85 7.86
CA CYS A 321 4.31 -25.80 7.08
C CYS A 321 5.29 -24.78 7.70
N TRP A 322 6.59 -25.09 7.66
CA TRP A 322 7.56 -24.14 8.19
C TRP A 322 7.63 -22.91 7.27
N GLY A 323 7.63 -21.69 7.81
CA GLY A 323 7.63 -20.45 7.02
C GLY A 323 6.23 -19.95 6.60
N THR A 324 5.17 -20.65 7.00
CA THR A 324 3.79 -20.15 6.88
C THR A 324 3.29 -19.48 8.16
N GLY A 325 2.43 -18.48 7.99
CA GLY A 325 1.75 -17.74 9.04
C GLY A 325 0.69 -16.82 8.43
N TRP A 326 0.69 -15.55 8.82
CA TRP A 326 -0.24 -14.55 8.25
C TRP A 326 -0.06 -14.37 6.74
N ASN A 327 1.13 -14.67 6.20
CA ASN A 327 1.40 -14.65 4.76
C ASN A 327 0.43 -15.54 3.95
N LEU A 328 -0.07 -16.66 4.49
CA LEU A 328 -1.06 -17.51 3.79
C LEU A 328 -2.32 -16.73 3.40
N SER A 329 -2.81 -15.84 4.27
CA SER A 329 -3.97 -14.98 3.96
C SER A 329 -3.67 -14.00 2.82
N MET A 330 -2.44 -13.46 2.77
CA MET A 330 -1.99 -12.62 1.65
C MET A 330 -1.94 -13.42 0.35
N GLY A 331 -1.42 -14.65 0.40
CA GLY A 331 -1.36 -15.56 -0.74
C GLY A 331 -2.75 -15.90 -1.29
N LEU A 332 -3.70 -16.23 -0.42
CA LEU A 332 -5.10 -16.48 -0.79
C LEU A 332 -5.75 -15.22 -1.38
N TYR A 333 -5.54 -14.06 -0.78
CA TYR A 333 -6.03 -12.80 -1.31
C TYR A 333 -5.44 -12.48 -2.69
N TRP A 334 -4.15 -12.71 -2.93
CA TRP A 334 -3.56 -12.48 -4.25
C TRP A 334 -4.23 -13.31 -5.34
N ILE A 335 -4.54 -14.59 -5.09
CA ILE A 335 -5.02 -15.50 -6.14
C ILE A 335 -6.51 -15.34 -6.44
N ARG A 336 -7.30 -14.91 -5.45
CA ARG A 336 -8.75 -14.69 -5.55
C ARG A 336 -9.16 -13.49 -4.67
N PRO A 337 -8.80 -12.27 -5.10
CA PRO A 337 -8.95 -11.06 -4.29
C PRO A 337 -10.39 -10.67 -4.00
N TRP A 338 -11.35 -11.16 -4.79
CA TRP A 338 -12.78 -10.94 -4.54
C TRP A 338 -13.40 -11.95 -3.57
N LYS A 339 -12.66 -12.99 -3.15
CA LYS A 339 -13.19 -14.07 -2.29
C LYS A 339 -12.46 -14.23 -0.96
N TYR A 340 -11.17 -13.95 -0.91
CA TYR A 340 -10.36 -14.14 0.29
C TYR A 340 -9.89 -12.83 0.90
N LEU A 341 -9.60 -12.86 2.19
CA LEU A 341 -9.20 -11.71 2.99
C LEU A 341 -7.69 -11.75 3.25
N THR A 342 -6.98 -10.64 3.06
CA THR A 342 -5.63 -10.52 3.62
C THR A 342 -5.69 -10.13 5.10
N LEU A 343 -4.87 -10.80 5.91
CA LEU A 343 -4.63 -10.52 7.32
C LEU A 343 -3.16 -10.17 7.54
N ASP A 344 -2.55 -9.42 6.63
CA ASP A 344 -1.30 -8.71 6.92
C ASP A 344 -1.51 -7.70 8.07
N GLY A 345 -0.42 -7.24 8.69
CA GLY A 345 -0.49 -6.40 9.88
C GLY A 345 -1.37 -5.16 9.74
N GLN A 346 -1.42 -4.53 8.56
CA GLN A 346 -2.26 -3.35 8.33
C GLN A 346 -3.73 -3.71 8.21
N SER A 347 -4.04 -4.79 7.50
CA SER A 347 -5.40 -5.31 7.41
C SER A 347 -5.93 -5.75 8.78
N GLN A 348 -5.10 -6.41 9.60
CA GLN A 348 -5.48 -6.74 10.98
C GLN A 348 -5.79 -5.49 11.82
N ALA A 349 -4.95 -4.45 11.73
CA ALA A 349 -5.17 -3.20 12.45
C ALA A 349 -6.44 -2.49 12.00
N TYR A 350 -6.71 -2.45 10.69
CA TYR A 350 -7.92 -1.84 10.15
C TYR A 350 -9.18 -2.59 10.58
N ILE A 351 -9.20 -3.91 10.47
CA ILE A 351 -10.35 -4.75 10.86
C ILE A 351 -10.64 -4.57 12.35
N THR A 352 -9.62 -4.65 13.21
CA THR A 352 -9.82 -4.59 14.66
C THR A 352 -10.13 -3.17 15.15
N LYS A 353 -9.38 -2.16 14.68
CA LYS A 353 -9.48 -0.80 15.21
C LYS A 353 -10.49 0.08 14.49
N LYS A 354 -10.69 -0.11 13.18
CA LYS A 354 -11.61 0.71 12.38
C LYS A 354 -12.95 0.03 12.15
N LEU A 355 -12.97 -1.26 11.85
CA LEU A 355 -14.20 -2.01 11.63
C LEU A 355 -14.78 -2.60 12.92
N GLY A 356 -13.99 -2.69 13.99
CA GLY A 356 -14.43 -3.17 15.30
C GLY A 356 -14.73 -4.67 15.34
N LEU A 357 -14.15 -5.45 14.42
CA LEU A 357 -14.32 -6.89 14.34
C LEU A 357 -13.16 -7.61 15.03
N GLU A 358 -13.45 -8.69 15.76
CA GLU A 358 -12.42 -9.53 16.36
C GLU A 358 -11.87 -10.53 15.34
N ILE A 359 -10.55 -10.75 15.38
CA ILE A 359 -9.88 -11.76 14.57
C ILE A 359 -9.60 -12.94 15.50
N GLY A 360 -10.28 -14.06 15.26
CA GLY A 360 -10.08 -15.29 16.02
C GLY A 360 -8.65 -15.83 15.86
N LYS A 361 -8.02 -16.22 16.96
CA LYS A 361 -6.62 -16.68 17.01
C LYS A 361 -6.50 -18.09 17.59
N ASN A 362 -7.43 -18.99 17.22
CA ASN A 362 -7.54 -20.33 17.79
C ASN A 362 -6.76 -21.40 17.00
N GLY A 363 -6.02 -21.01 15.97
CA GLY A 363 -5.17 -21.89 15.17
C GLY A 363 -3.75 -22.02 15.73
N GLU A 364 -2.91 -22.72 14.97
CA GLU A 364 -1.50 -22.93 15.28
C GLU A 364 -0.77 -21.60 15.52
N LYS A 365 0.12 -21.57 16.53
CA LYS A 365 0.96 -20.41 16.87
C LYS A 365 0.19 -19.11 17.14
N GLY A 366 -1.05 -19.20 17.66
CA GLY A 366 -1.88 -18.03 17.98
C GLY A 366 -2.38 -17.27 16.75
N ARG A 367 -2.54 -17.97 15.63
CA ARG A 367 -3.04 -17.42 14.36
C ARG A 367 -4.47 -17.89 14.09
N CYS A 368 -5.08 -17.47 12.98
CA CYS A 368 -6.42 -17.96 12.63
C CYS A 368 -6.40 -19.46 12.34
N SER A 369 -7.33 -20.19 12.95
CA SER A 369 -7.76 -21.48 12.39
C SER A 369 -8.51 -21.26 11.07
N SER A 370 -8.69 -22.30 10.27
CA SER A 370 -9.59 -22.31 9.11
C SER A 370 -10.97 -21.79 9.50
N ARG A 371 -11.53 -22.27 10.62
CA ARG A 371 -12.82 -21.84 11.14
C ARG A 371 -12.86 -20.34 11.45
N ASP A 372 -11.84 -19.80 12.11
CA ASP A 372 -11.77 -18.37 12.42
C ASP A 372 -11.62 -17.53 11.15
N TYR A 373 -10.75 -17.95 10.23
CA TYR A 373 -10.44 -17.21 9.01
C TYR A 373 -11.64 -17.15 8.06
N PHE A 374 -12.25 -18.31 7.76
CA PHE A 374 -13.40 -18.37 6.87
C PHE A 374 -14.67 -17.83 7.53
N GLY A 375 -14.83 -17.98 8.85
CA GLY A 375 -15.90 -17.31 9.59
C GLY A 375 -15.82 -15.78 9.50
N LEU A 376 -14.62 -15.20 9.64
CA LEU A 376 -14.42 -13.76 9.47
C LEU A 376 -14.71 -13.28 8.04
N ILE A 377 -14.39 -14.10 7.02
CA ILE A 377 -14.76 -13.84 5.63
C ILE A 377 -16.28 -13.78 5.48
N ASP A 378 -17.02 -14.75 6.02
CA ASP A 378 -18.48 -14.81 5.93
C ASP A 378 -19.14 -13.61 6.65
N ASP A 379 -18.61 -13.23 7.81
CA ASP A 379 -19.05 -12.04 8.55
C ASP A 379 -18.84 -10.77 7.73
N LEU A 380 -17.63 -10.58 7.16
CA LEU A 380 -17.33 -9.42 6.31
C LEU A 380 -18.15 -9.39 5.02
N GLU A 381 -18.33 -10.51 4.34
CA GLU A 381 -19.18 -10.60 3.13
C GLU A 381 -20.64 -10.21 3.44
N THR A 382 -21.12 -10.49 4.65
CA THR A 382 -22.43 -10.04 5.12
C THR A 382 -22.44 -8.53 5.33
N ARG A 383 -21.43 -7.98 6.03
CA ARG A 383 -21.31 -6.54 6.31
C ARG A 383 -21.12 -5.70 5.04
N PHE A 384 -20.41 -6.20 4.04
CA PHE A 384 -20.17 -5.49 2.77
C PHE A 384 -21.47 -5.21 1.98
N GLN A 385 -22.55 -5.95 2.25
CA GLN A 385 -23.86 -5.72 1.63
C GLN A 385 -24.67 -4.62 2.33
N GLU A 386 -24.24 -4.14 3.50
CA GLU A 386 -24.89 -3.02 4.19
C GLU A 386 -24.49 -1.71 3.51
N ASP A 387 -25.46 -0.94 3.02
CA ASP A 387 -25.23 0.32 2.29
C ASP A 387 -24.36 1.34 3.06
N ALA A 388 -24.40 1.32 4.39
CA ALA A 388 -23.67 2.26 5.25
C ALA A 388 -22.30 1.75 5.72
N TYR A 389 -21.91 0.53 5.35
CA TYR A 389 -20.62 -0.02 5.75
C TYR A 389 -19.48 0.68 4.98
N PRO A 390 -18.32 0.96 5.60
CA PRO A 390 -17.31 1.85 5.02
C PRO A 390 -16.54 1.28 3.81
N VAL A 391 -16.64 -0.04 3.59
CA VAL A 391 -15.99 -0.77 2.48
C VAL A 391 -16.95 -1.86 2.00
N HIS A 392 -16.94 -2.18 0.71
CA HIS A 392 -17.90 -3.13 0.14
C HIS A 392 -17.24 -4.31 -0.60
N SER A 393 -15.95 -4.53 -0.41
CA SER A 393 -15.26 -5.70 -0.94
C SER A 393 -13.90 -5.88 -0.26
N PHE A 394 -13.30 -7.07 -0.38
CA PHE A 394 -11.95 -7.32 0.12
C PHE A 394 -10.88 -6.41 -0.53
N PRO A 395 -10.93 -6.09 -1.85
CA PRO A 395 -10.01 -5.11 -2.43
C PRO A 395 -10.16 -3.70 -1.87
N GLU A 396 -11.40 -3.26 -1.62
CA GLU A 396 -11.64 -1.98 -0.96
C GLU A 396 -11.18 -1.96 0.50
N LEU A 397 -11.38 -3.07 1.22
CA LEU A 397 -10.88 -3.24 2.58
C LEU A 397 -9.36 -3.15 2.59
N SER A 398 -8.67 -3.90 1.73
CA SER A 398 -7.20 -3.90 1.68
C SER A 398 -6.64 -2.53 1.28
N LEU A 399 -7.29 -1.81 0.36
CA LEU A 399 -6.90 -0.44 0.03
C LEU A 399 -7.12 0.51 1.21
N SER A 400 -8.26 0.39 1.88
CA SER A 400 -8.59 1.23 3.04
C SER A 400 -7.64 0.97 4.20
N ALA A 401 -7.27 -0.29 4.43
CA ALA A 401 -6.26 -0.70 5.39
C ALA A 401 -4.88 -0.15 5.04
N TRP A 402 -4.50 -0.16 3.76
CA TRP A 402 -3.24 0.44 3.30
C TRP A 402 -3.19 1.95 3.52
N LEU A 403 -4.31 2.65 3.38
CA LEU A 403 -4.43 4.09 3.63
C LEU A 403 -4.67 4.41 5.12
N PHE A 404 -4.94 3.41 5.96
CA PHE A 404 -5.27 3.58 7.36
C PHE A 404 -4.00 3.82 8.19
N LYS A 405 -3.91 5.01 8.78
CA LYS A 405 -2.85 5.37 9.72
C LYS A 405 -3.31 5.06 11.14
N ASP A 406 -2.94 3.88 11.62
CA ASP A 406 -3.18 3.48 13.00
C ASP A 406 -2.35 4.36 13.96
N THR A 407 -3.04 5.08 14.85
CA THR A 407 -2.44 6.03 15.80
C THR A 407 -1.83 5.39 17.05
N ASP A 408 -1.87 4.04 17.16
CA ASP A 408 -1.50 3.30 18.38
C ASP A 408 -0.60 2.06 18.15
N THR A 409 0.18 1.98 17.07
CA THR A 409 1.20 0.93 16.89
C THR A 409 2.62 1.50 16.72
N SER A 410 3.39 1.45 17.81
CA SER A 410 4.77 0.98 17.75
C SER A 410 4.78 -0.49 17.35
N ALA A 411 5.62 -0.86 16.38
CA ALA A 411 5.75 -2.18 15.74
C ALA A 411 4.79 -2.42 14.57
N HIS A 412 5.38 -2.51 13.36
CA HIS A 412 4.83 -3.35 12.31
C HIS A 412 4.82 -4.80 12.83
N PRO A 413 3.69 -5.52 12.88
CA PRO A 413 3.75 -6.96 12.83
C PRO A 413 4.28 -7.30 11.43
N ASN A 414 5.53 -7.76 11.36
CA ASN A 414 6.04 -8.30 10.12
C ASN A 414 5.17 -9.52 9.76
N ALA A 415 4.87 -9.73 8.48
CA ALA A 415 4.06 -10.85 7.98
C ALA A 415 4.64 -12.26 8.27
N THR A 416 5.70 -12.34 9.08
CA THR A 416 6.41 -13.56 9.52
C THR A 416 6.79 -13.44 11.01
N ASP A 417 5.81 -13.20 11.88
CA ASP A 417 6.01 -13.40 13.32
C ASP A 417 6.14 -14.91 13.57
N LEU A 418 7.38 -15.37 13.77
CA LEU A 418 7.73 -16.70 14.30
C LEU A 418 7.85 -16.63 15.83
N ASP A 419 7.80 -17.79 16.50
CA ASP A 419 7.61 -17.93 17.96
C ASP A 419 8.79 -17.39 18.79
N ASP A 420 8.49 -16.84 19.98
CA ASP A 420 9.47 -16.30 20.94
C ASP A 420 10.46 -17.36 21.50
N GLU A 421 10.21 -18.67 21.33
CA GLU A 421 11.16 -19.73 21.69
C GLU A 421 12.27 -19.95 20.64
N GLU A 422 12.09 -19.48 19.40
CA GLU A 422 13.13 -19.46 18.36
C GLU A 422 14.09 -18.25 18.52
N LEU A 423 13.76 -17.27 19.38
CA LEU A 423 14.60 -16.09 19.66
C LEU A 423 15.88 -16.40 20.45
N SER A 424 16.00 -17.59 21.05
CA SER A 424 17.04 -17.87 22.05
C SER A 424 18.28 -18.62 21.53
N ALA A 425 18.34 -18.95 20.24
CA ALA A 425 19.49 -19.65 19.64
C ALA A 425 20.09 -18.97 18.39
N GLU A 426 19.61 -17.78 18.00
CA GLU A 426 20.02 -17.10 16.77
C GLU A 426 20.70 -15.73 17.02
N GLU A 427 21.34 -15.52 18.18
CA GLU A 427 22.12 -14.29 18.44
C GLU A 427 23.57 -14.30 17.90
N ASP A 428 24.03 -15.37 17.23
CA ASP A 428 25.36 -15.38 16.61
C ASP A 428 25.30 -15.47 15.07
N GLU A 429 25.50 -14.31 14.46
CA GLU A 429 25.90 -14.05 13.06
C GLU A 429 25.11 -14.71 11.91
N VAL A 430 24.02 -14.05 11.49
CA VAL A 430 23.73 -13.88 10.05
C VAL A 430 23.40 -12.42 9.78
N ALA A 431 24.29 -11.75 9.05
CA ALA A 431 24.21 -10.35 8.72
C ALA A 431 22.87 -9.96 8.07
N VAL A 432 22.23 -8.95 8.65
CA VAL A 432 21.21 -8.10 8.04
C VAL A 432 21.61 -7.75 6.60
N GLN A 433 20.82 -8.13 5.61
CA GLN A 433 20.75 -7.38 4.35
C GLN A 433 19.40 -6.68 4.29
N THR A 434 19.34 -5.53 4.97
CA THR A 434 18.59 -4.36 4.53
C THR A 434 18.70 -4.23 3.01
N ALA A 435 17.68 -3.65 2.33
CA ALA A 435 17.81 -3.25 0.91
C ALA A 435 19.24 -2.75 0.69
N PRO A 436 19.98 -3.25 -0.31
CA PRO A 436 21.44 -3.19 -0.34
C PRO A 436 21.83 -1.82 0.15
N ILE A 437 22.50 -1.77 1.31
CA ILE A 437 22.96 -0.54 1.93
C ILE A 437 23.68 0.16 0.79
N GLU A 438 23.05 1.14 0.15
CA GLU A 438 23.68 1.86 -0.93
C GLU A 438 24.59 2.80 -0.18
N PRO A 439 25.88 2.43 -0.02
CA PRO A 439 26.74 3.15 0.89
C PRO A 439 26.85 4.55 0.33
N TYR A 440 26.63 5.53 1.18
CA TYR A 440 26.67 6.90 0.75
C TYR A 440 27.70 7.64 1.58
N THR A 441 28.68 8.18 0.89
CA THR A 441 29.88 8.77 1.44
C THR A 441 30.05 10.19 0.90
N ILE A 442 31.09 10.88 1.38
CA ILE A 442 31.46 12.19 0.85
C ILE A 442 31.82 12.11 -0.64
N ASP A 443 32.40 10.99 -1.07
CA ASP A 443 32.81 10.83 -2.48
C ASP A 443 31.59 10.72 -3.38
N ASP A 444 30.50 10.10 -2.91
CA ASP A 444 29.22 10.03 -3.61
C ASP A 444 28.56 11.40 -3.73
N ILE A 445 28.69 12.26 -2.70
CA ILE A 445 28.24 13.67 -2.77
C ILE A 445 28.94 14.39 -3.93
N ILE A 446 30.25 14.22 -4.06
CA ILE A 446 31.05 14.86 -5.12
C ILE A 446 30.68 14.28 -6.48
N ALA A 447 30.59 12.95 -6.59
CA ALA A 447 30.22 12.26 -7.83
C ALA A 447 28.81 12.68 -8.33
N ASP A 448 27.87 12.88 -7.41
CA ASP A 448 26.51 13.32 -7.71
C ASP A 448 26.42 14.80 -8.15
N GLY A 449 27.54 15.54 -8.16
CA GLY A 449 27.61 16.92 -8.67
C GLY A 449 27.77 18.00 -7.60
N CYS A 450 28.39 17.68 -6.45
CA CYS A 450 28.78 18.72 -5.49
C CYS A 450 30.14 19.32 -5.85
N PHE A 451 30.17 20.65 -6.04
CA PHE A 451 31.38 21.38 -6.40
C PHE A 451 32.17 21.91 -5.20
N LEU A 452 31.74 21.59 -3.98
CA LEU A 452 32.50 21.93 -2.76
C LEU A 452 33.70 20.99 -2.61
N GLU A 453 34.79 21.52 -2.08
CA GLU A 453 35.96 20.70 -1.75
C GLU A 453 35.61 19.62 -0.72
N ARG A 454 36.21 18.43 -0.88
CA ARG A 454 36.01 17.29 0.03
C ARG A 454 36.23 17.66 1.49
N GLU A 455 37.26 18.45 1.79
CA GLU A 455 37.56 18.92 3.15
C GLU A 455 36.44 19.79 3.73
N SER A 456 35.83 20.64 2.90
CA SER A 456 34.69 21.46 3.30
C SER A 456 33.46 20.61 3.63
N ILE A 457 33.16 19.59 2.83
CA ILE A 457 32.06 18.64 3.10
C ILE A 457 32.34 17.84 4.38
N ALA A 458 33.57 17.35 4.56
CA ALA A 458 33.99 16.64 5.77
C ALA A 458 33.84 17.51 7.03
N LYS A 459 34.18 18.80 6.93
CA LYS A 459 33.98 19.78 8.01
C LYS A 459 32.50 19.98 8.32
N ILE A 460 31.63 20.06 7.31
CA ILE A 460 30.17 20.17 7.51
C ILE A 460 29.65 18.94 8.27
N ILE A 461 29.98 17.73 7.82
CA ILE A 461 29.53 16.48 8.48
C ILE A 461 30.07 16.40 9.91
N THR A 462 31.32 16.81 10.14
CA THR A 462 31.92 16.83 11.47
C THR A 462 31.16 17.78 12.41
N GLN A 463 30.85 18.99 11.94
CA GLN A 463 30.06 19.94 12.73
C GLN A 463 28.64 19.44 12.96
N LEU A 464 28.00 18.81 11.97
CA LEU A 464 26.68 18.19 12.12
C LEU A 464 26.72 17.05 13.15
N ARG A 465 27.78 16.23 13.19
CA ARG A 465 27.97 15.19 14.22
C ARG A 465 28.05 15.76 15.64
N HIS A 466 28.79 16.85 15.81
CA HIS A 466 28.97 17.49 17.12
C HIS A 466 27.75 18.29 17.58
N LYS A 467 27.24 19.18 16.71
CA LYS A 467 26.15 20.10 17.04
C LYS A 467 24.77 19.46 16.91
N LYS A 468 24.65 18.34 16.20
CA LYS A 468 23.40 17.64 15.84
C LYS A 468 22.44 18.45 14.96
N ASN A 469 22.64 19.77 14.84
CA ASN A 469 21.85 20.66 14.00
C ASN A 469 22.73 21.54 13.11
N LEU A 470 22.32 21.69 11.86
CA LEU A 470 23.03 22.43 10.82
C LEU A 470 22.05 23.33 10.06
N ILE A 471 22.47 24.54 9.70
CA ILE A 471 21.80 25.40 8.73
C ILE A 471 22.74 25.65 7.56
N LEU A 472 22.26 25.29 6.36
CA LEU A 472 22.87 25.66 5.09
C LEU A 472 22.22 26.96 4.61
N GLN A 473 22.99 28.05 4.56
CA GLN A 473 22.50 29.35 4.14
C GLN A 473 23.26 29.87 2.93
N GLY A 474 22.59 30.59 2.03
CA GLY A 474 23.24 31.12 0.84
C GLY A 474 22.26 31.64 -0.20
N PRO A 475 22.78 32.27 -1.27
CA PRO A 475 21.97 32.77 -2.38
C PRO A 475 21.10 31.67 -3.02
N PRO A 476 20.03 32.03 -3.75
CA PRO A 476 19.25 31.07 -4.52
C PRO A 476 20.14 30.32 -5.54
N GLY A 477 19.77 29.07 -5.83
CA GLY A 477 20.49 28.25 -6.81
C GLY A 477 21.88 27.75 -6.41
N THR A 478 22.21 27.74 -5.11
CA THR A 478 23.48 27.19 -4.59
C THR A 478 23.41 25.72 -4.18
N GLY A 479 22.31 25.03 -4.50
CA GLY A 479 22.15 23.59 -4.22
C GLY A 479 21.87 23.24 -2.76
N LYS A 480 21.36 24.17 -1.93
CA LYS A 480 21.19 23.97 -0.48
C LYS A 480 20.31 22.77 -0.11
N THR A 481 19.10 22.70 -0.68
CA THR A 481 18.15 21.58 -0.46
C THR A 481 18.73 20.26 -0.93
N TRP A 482 19.35 20.27 -2.10
CA TRP A 482 20.02 19.09 -2.65
C TRP A 482 21.13 18.61 -1.71
N LEU A 483 22.03 19.51 -1.30
CA LEU A 483 23.15 19.19 -0.42
C LEU A 483 22.69 18.74 0.97
N ALA A 484 21.61 19.32 1.51
CA ALA A 484 21.05 18.89 2.80
C ALA A 484 20.67 17.40 2.79
N LYS A 485 19.98 16.94 1.75
CA LYS A 485 19.59 15.53 1.60
C LYS A 485 20.82 14.63 1.42
N LYS A 486 21.80 15.05 0.59
CA LYS A 486 23.02 14.27 0.39
C LYS A 486 23.91 14.19 1.64
N LEU A 487 24.00 15.27 2.42
CA LEU A 487 24.68 15.27 3.72
C LEU A 487 24.00 14.35 4.73
N ALA A 488 22.66 14.27 4.70
CA ALA A 488 21.92 13.33 5.54
C ALA A 488 22.27 11.88 5.20
N TYR A 489 22.26 11.51 3.91
CA TYR A 489 22.69 10.18 3.47
C TYR A 489 24.13 9.88 3.89
N ALA A 490 25.06 10.81 3.70
CA ALA A 490 26.46 10.61 4.09
C ALA A 490 26.67 10.55 5.61
N LEU A 491 25.83 11.23 6.38
CA LEU A 491 25.82 11.14 7.83
C LEU A 491 25.33 9.77 8.30
N MET A 492 24.26 9.27 7.69
CA MET A 492 23.70 7.93 7.95
C MET A 492 24.68 6.84 7.48
N GLY A 493 25.44 7.12 6.42
CA GLY A 493 26.37 6.19 5.77
C GLY A 493 25.72 5.41 4.64
N GLN A 494 24.45 5.69 4.33
CA GLN A 494 23.65 4.99 3.36
C GLN A 494 22.55 5.89 2.80
N LYS A 495 22.08 5.61 1.57
CA LYS A 495 20.82 6.20 1.10
C LYS A 495 19.64 5.45 1.73
N ASP A 496 18.97 6.11 2.66
CA ASP A 496 17.78 5.59 3.34
C ASP A 496 16.75 6.72 3.47
N GLU A 497 15.69 6.63 2.68
CA GLU A 497 14.61 7.63 2.68
C GLU A 497 13.68 7.46 3.89
N ASN A 498 13.64 6.29 4.53
CA ASN A 498 12.78 6.06 5.70
C ASN A 498 13.33 6.77 6.94
N SER A 499 14.66 6.89 7.04
CA SER A 499 15.35 7.60 8.13
C SER A 499 15.50 9.10 7.87
N LEU A 500 14.98 9.61 6.76
CA LEU A 500 15.04 11.01 6.34
C LEU A 500 13.64 11.60 6.17
N ARG A 501 13.29 12.60 6.99
CA ARG A 501 12.03 13.35 6.83
C ARG A 501 12.29 14.76 6.33
N ALA A 502 11.80 15.08 5.13
CA ALA A 502 11.85 16.43 4.58
C ALA A 502 10.54 17.18 4.83
N VAL A 503 10.62 18.40 5.34
CA VAL A 503 9.49 19.31 5.59
C VAL A 503 9.84 20.70 5.10
N GLN A 504 8.86 21.50 4.70
CA GLN A 504 9.07 22.89 4.31
C GLN A 504 8.36 23.84 5.28
N PHE A 505 9.05 24.87 5.74
CA PHE A 505 8.43 25.92 6.53
C PHE A 505 7.77 26.95 5.62
N HIS A 506 6.58 27.40 6.02
CA HIS A 506 5.82 28.44 5.35
C HIS A 506 5.17 29.36 6.39
N PRO A 507 4.72 30.58 6.02
CA PRO A 507 4.28 31.57 6.99
C PRO A 507 3.13 31.12 7.91
N ASN A 508 2.28 30.22 7.41
CA ASN A 508 1.14 29.68 8.14
C ASN A 508 1.45 28.40 8.93
N LEU A 509 2.70 27.91 8.95
CA LEU A 509 3.05 26.69 9.68
C LEU A 509 3.09 27.02 11.18
N SER A 510 2.35 26.25 11.98
CA SER A 510 2.24 26.46 13.42
C SER A 510 2.96 25.38 14.23
N TYR A 511 3.08 25.60 15.54
CA TYR A 511 3.53 24.57 16.48
C TYR A 511 2.64 23.32 16.41
N GLU A 512 1.34 23.53 16.27
CA GLU A 512 0.33 22.48 16.19
C GLU A 512 0.49 21.58 14.97
N ASP A 513 1.04 22.13 13.88
CA ASP A 513 1.34 21.36 12.66
C ASP A 513 2.65 20.59 12.78
N PHE A 514 3.67 21.18 13.42
CA PHE A 514 5.04 20.68 13.36
C PHE A 514 5.43 19.77 14.53
N VAL A 515 4.97 20.11 15.74
CA VAL A 515 5.29 19.39 16.98
C VAL A 515 4.10 18.55 17.43
N ARG A 516 2.98 19.20 17.80
CA ARG A 516 1.75 18.50 18.23
C ARG A 516 0.60 19.48 18.39
N GLY A 517 -0.62 19.10 18.01
CA GLY A 517 -1.80 19.94 18.21
C GLY A 517 -3.12 19.23 18.05
N TRP A 518 -4.21 19.92 18.40
CA TRP A 518 -5.57 19.42 18.23
C TRP A 518 -6.01 19.52 16.76
N ARG A 519 -6.60 18.44 16.24
CA ARG A 519 -7.14 18.36 14.88
C ARG A 519 -8.55 17.77 14.92
N PRO A 520 -9.47 18.27 14.08
CA PRO A 520 -10.81 17.69 13.98
C PRO A 520 -10.74 16.27 13.43
N SER A 521 -11.42 15.34 14.08
CA SER A 521 -11.68 14.00 13.59
C SER A 521 -13.04 13.95 12.89
N GLY A 522 -13.25 12.95 12.01
CA GLY A 522 -14.45 12.82 11.20
C GLY A 522 -15.78 12.69 11.97
N GLU A 523 -15.74 12.53 13.29
CA GLU A 523 -16.92 12.47 14.18
C GLU A 523 -17.26 13.83 14.83
N GLY A 524 -16.60 14.93 14.44
CA GLY A 524 -16.79 16.24 15.08
C GLY A 524 -16.11 16.37 16.45
N LYS A 525 -15.22 15.45 16.81
CA LYS A 525 -14.37 15.52 18.02
C LYS A 525 -13.00 16.09 17.66
N LEU A 526 -12.32 16.72 18.61
CA LEU A 526 -10.91 17.06 18.46
C LEU A 526 -10.05 15.90 18.96
N THR A 527 -9.04 15.52 18.19
CA THR A 527 -8.02 14.53 18.55
C THR A 527 -6.65 15.17 18.54
N LEU A 528 -5.79 14.75 19.46
CA LEU A 528 -4.44 15.28 19.56
C LEU A 528 -3.51 14.50 18.63
N VAL A 529 -2.84 15.20 17.73
CA VAL A 529 -2.02 14.61 16.66
C VAL A 529 -0.59 15.11 16.80
N ASP A 530 0.37 14.18 16.73
CA ASP A 530 1.80 14.49 16.72
C ASP A 530 2.18 14.99 15.32
N GLY A 531 2.94 16.08 15.26
CA GLY A 531 3.47 16.62 14.02
C GLY A 531 4.72 15.88 13.55
N PRO A 532 5.21 16.15 12.33
CA PRO A 532 6.30 15.42 11.69
C PRO A 532 7.61 15.44 12.50
N PHE A 533 7.85 16.46 13.32
CA PHE A 533 9.04 16.48 14.17
C PHE A 533 8.95 15.49 15.32
N LEU A 534 7.77 15.39 15.95
CA LEU A 534 7.54 14.49 17.07
C LEU A 534 7.38 13.04 16.63
N GLU A 535 6.79 12.81 15.45
CA GLU A 535 6.83 11.52 14.76
C GLU A 535 8.27 11.03 14.57
N MET A 536 9.16 11.90 14.06
CA MET A 536 10.57 11.56 13.85
C MET A 536 11.33 11.30 15.16
N ILE A 537 11.02 12.06 16.23
CA ILE A 537 11.54 11.81 17.58
C ILE A 537 11.16 10.39 18.04
N ASN A 538 9.91 9.98 17.81
CA ASN A 538 9.43 8.67 18.22
C ASN A 538 10.05 7.54 17.38
N GLU A 539 10.23 7.74 16.08
CA GLU A 539 10.97 6.82 15.20
C GLU A 539 12.43 6.66 15.66
N ALA A 540 13.13 7.77 15.91
CA ALA A 540 14.50 7.75 16.38
C ALA A 540 14.69 7.09 17.76
N LYS A 541 13.65 7.10 18.63
CA LYS A 541 13.68 6.35 19.89
C LYS A 541 13.55 4.84 19.70
N LYS A 542 12.76 4.40 18.72
CA LYS A 542 12.52 2.98 18.43
C LYS A 542 13.77 2.31 17.87
N ASP A 543 14.55 3.03 17.08
CA ASP A 543 15.84 2.57 16.56
C ASP A 543 16.97 3.53 16.95
N ALA A 544 17.56 3.28 18.12
CA ALA A 544 18.68 4.06 18.63
C ALA A 544 20.01 3.81 17.89
N SER A 545 20.10 2.72 17.10
CA SER A 545 21.31 2.33 16.38
C SER A 545 21.47 3.10 15.07
N SER A 546 20.36 3.41 14.41
CA SER A 546 20.34 4.18 13.18
C SER A 546 20.25 5.68 13.45
N LYS A 547 20.89 6.46 12.58
CA LYS A 547 20.77 7.92 12.60
C LYS A 547 19.55 8.33 11.81
N HIS A 548 18.80 9.28 12.35
CA HIS A 548 17.60 9.82 11.74
C HIS A 548 17.81 11.30 11.45
N VAL A 549 17.26 11.82 10.36
CA VAL A 549 17.49 13.21 9.95
C VAL A 549 16.19 13.89 9.53
N VAL A 550 15.92 15.07 10.11
CA VAL A 550 14.89 16.00 9.62
C VAL A 550 15.55 17.07 8.77
N VAL A 551 15.14 17.17 7.50
CA VAL A 551 15.52 18.28 6.62
C VAL A 551 14.40 19.31 6.61
N ILE A 552 14.70 20.53 7.05
CA ILE A 552 13.75 21.65 7.11
C ILE A 552 14.08 22.63 6.00
N GLU A 553 13.28 22.62 4.94
CA GLU A 553 13.40 23.54 3.84
C GLU A 553 12.83 24.92 4.21
N GLU A 554 13.53 25.97 3.78
CA GLU A 554 13.13 27.36 4.00
C GLU A 554 12.84 27.68 5.47
N ILE A 555 13.72 27.26 6.38
CA ILE A 555 13.50 27.33 7.84
C ILE A 555 13.13 28.73 8.34
N ASN A 556 13.52 29.79 7.64
CA ASN A 556 13.22 31.17 7.99
C ASN A 556 11.95 31.74 7.34
N ARG A 557 11.17 30.93 6.62
CA ARG A 557 9.90 31.34 6.00
C ARG A 557 8.69 31.17 6.91
N GLY A 558 8.91 30.67 8.12
CA GLY A 558 8.04 30.80 9.29
C GLY A 558 8.86 31.26 10.50
N ASN A 559 8.22 31.49 11.65
CA ASN A 559 8.94 31.85 12.89
C ASN A 559 9.47 30.56 13.56
N PRO A 560 10.78 30.25 13.49
CA PRO A 560 11.27 28.96 13.98
C PRO A 560 11.11 28.82 15.48
N ALA A 561 11.27 29.91 16.23
CA ALA A 561 11.14 29.87 17.69
C ALA A 561 9.71 29.50 18.12
N GLN A 562 8.70 30.01 17.40
CA GLN A 562 7.30 29.64 17.65
C GLN A 562 6.99 28.22 17.20
N ILE A 563 7.46 27.84 16.00
CA ILE A 563 7.18 26.51 15.42
C ILE A 563 7.80 25.40 16.26
N PHE A 564 9.04 25.56 16.72
CA PHE A 564 9.69 24.56 17.57
C PHE A 564 9.16 24.55 19.02
N GLY A 565 8.68 25.68 19.55
CA GLY A 565 8.20 25.78 20.92
C GLY A 565 9.21 25.23 21.95
N GLU A 566 8.78 24.27 22.76
CA GLU A 566 9.61 23.62 23.79
C GLU A 566 10.78 22.83 23.18
N MET A 567 10.61 22.30 21.95
CA MET A 567 11.64 21.52 21.27
C MET A 567 12.89 22.35 20.99
N LEU A 568 12.75 23.67 20.88
CA LEU A 568 13.88 24.57 20.64
C LEU A 568 14.97 24.37 21.68
N THR A 569 14.62 24.21 22.96
CA THR A 569 15.60 23.98 24.04
C THR A 569 16.28 22.62 23.90
N LEU A 570 15.52 21.59 23.54
CA LEU A 570 16.01 20.20 23.43
C LEU A 570 16.85 19.95 22.18
N LEU A 571 16.89 20.89 21.23
CA LEU A 571 17.75 20.78 20.05
C LEU A 571 19.24 20.77 20.42
N GLU A 572 19.63 21.39 21.54
CA GLU A 572 21.02 21.41 22.02
C GLU A 572 21.53 19.99 22.28
N ALA A 573 22.71 19.64 21.74
CA ALA A 573 23.21 18.27 21.75
C ALA A 573 23.35 17.67 23.16
N ASP A 574 23.70 18.49 24.15
CA ASP A 574 23.85 18.14 25.57
C ASP A 574 22.50 18.00 26.31
N LYS A 575 21.39 18.48 25.72
CA LYS A 575 20.04 18.42 26.30
C LYS A 575 19.17 17.29 25.76
N ARG A 576 19.77 16.40 24.98
CA ARG A 576 19.11 15.25 24.34
C ARG A 576 19.09 14.02 25.23
N THR A 577 18.67 14.21 26.47
CA THR A 577 18.67 13.19 27.50
C THR A 577 17.32 13.11 28.21
N PRO A 578 16.94 11.95 28.76
CA PRO A 578 15.69 11.83 29.52
C PRO A 578 15.60 12.79 30.72
N SER A 579 16.72 13.17 31.34
CA SER A 579 16.73 14.10 32.49
C SER A 579 16.31 15.52 32.12
N GLU A 580 16.64 15.95 30.90
CA GLU A 580 16.34 17.28 30.35
C GLU A 580 14.96 17.35 29.68
N ALA A 581 14.20 16.23 29.64
CA ALA A 581 12.92 16.13 28.96
C ALA A 581 11.94 17.23 29.39
N LEU A 582 11.19 17.82 28.45
CA LEU A 582 10.22 18.87 28.75
C LEU A 582 8.79 18.35 28.62
N GLU A 583 7.89 18.86 29.43
CA GLU A 583 6.46 18.64 29.27
C GLU A 583 5.94 19.52 28.12
N LEU A 584 5.08 18.95 27.27
CA LEU A 584 4.50 19.68 26.13
C LEU A 584 3.25 20.45 26.54
N SER A 585 3.02 21.59 25.88
CA SER A 585 1.78 22.37 26.01
C SER A 585 0.53 21.51 25.70
N TYR A 586 0.63 20.61 24.72
CA TYR A 586 -0.38 19.61 24.43
C TYR A 586 0.07 18.21 24.87
N ARG A 587 -0.05 17.91 26.16
CA ARG A 587 0.23 16.58 26.72
C ARG A 587 -0.95 15.61 26.53
N ARG A 588 -0.65 14.34 26.27
CA ARG A 588 -1.63 13.23 26.21
C ARG A 588 -2.03 12.76 27.60
N ALA A 589 -1.09 12.81 28.55
CA ALA A 589 -1.30 12.40 29.93
C ALA A 589 -0.52 13.31 30.90
N GLU A 590 -0.99 13.36 32.14
CA GLU A 590 -0.30 14.07 33.21
C GLU A 590 1.09 13.45 33.44
N GLY A 591 2.13 14.29 33.47
CA GLY A 591 3.52 13.84 33.64
C GLY A 591 4.22 13.37 32.36
N GLU A 592 3.59 13.43 31.19
CA GLU A 592 4.25 13.14 29.91
C GLU A 592 5.40 14.14 29.66
N ARG A 593 6.63 13.62 29.54
CA ARG A 593 7.81 14.43 29.20
C ARG A 593 8.48 13.88 27.94
N ILE A 594 8.85 14.78 27.04
CA ILE A 594 9.49 14.49 25.76
C ILE A 594 10.92 15.02 25.77
N HIS A 595 11.86 14.19 25.32
CA HIS A 595 13.22 14.60 24.95
C HIS A 595 13.50 14.20 23.50
N ILE A 596 14.43 14.92 22.88
CA ILE A 596 14.95 14.62 21.54
C ILE A 596 16.06 13.55 21.66
N PRO A 597 16.02 12.44 20.90
CA PRO A 597 17.07 11.42 20.90
C PRO A 597 18.40 11.92 20.36
N ALA A 598 19.49 11.36 20.88
CA ALA A 598 20.86 11.72 20.47
C ALA A 598 21.18 11.31 19.02
N ASN A 599 20.49 10.31 18.46
CA ASN A 599 20.63 9.82 17.09
C ASN A 599 19.76 10.58 16.06
N LEU A 600 18.93 11.54 16.49
CA LEU A 600 18.20 12.44 15.58
C LEU A 600 19.10 13.62 15.16
N TYR A 601 18.98 14.10 13.94
CA TYR A 601 19.73 15.24 13.41
C TYR A 601 18.79 16.19 12.68
N VAL A 602 19.11 17.48 12.65
CA VAL A 602 18.29 18.49 11.97
C VAL A 602 19.14 19.28 11.00
N ILE A 603 18.74 19.34 9.73
CA ILE A 603 19.41 20.15 8.70
C ILE A 603 18.39 21.15 8.15
N GLY A 604 18.57 22.43 8.42
CA GLY A 604 17.79 23.51 7.85
C GLY A 604 18.42 24.07 6.59
N THR A 605 17.60 24.49 5.61
CA THR A 605 18.04 25.35 4.51
C THR A 605 17.46 26.75 4.66
N MET A 606 18.29 27.75 4.40
CA MET A 606 17.93 29.15 4.61
C MET A 606 18.29 29.99 3.39
N ASN A 607 17.29 30.60 2.76
CA ASN A 607 17.52 31.63 1.75
C ASN A 607 17.86 32.94 2.46
N ILE A 608 18.91 33.62 2.03
CA ILE A 608 19.36 34.90 2.64
C ILE A 608 19.06 36.12 1.78
N ALA A 609 18.57 35.91 0.55
CA ALA A 609 18.18 36.98 -0.39
C ALA A 609 16.75 37.48 -0.16
N ASP A 610 15.86 36.62 0.36
CA ASP A 610 14.44 36.96 0.53
C ASP A 610 14.24 37.89 1.75
N ARG A 611 13.64 39.05 1.47
CA ARG A 611 13.44 40.14 2.44
C ARG A 611 12.19 39.93 3.31
N SER A 612 11.34 38.94 2.99
CA SER A 612 10.08 38.63 3.69
C SER A 612 10.24 37.60 4.83
N LEU A 613 11.48 37.17 5.09
CA LEU A 613 11.79 36.08 6.01
C LEU A 613 11.79 36.52 7.47
N ALA A 614 11.37 35.63 8.36
CA ALA A 614 11.45 35.85 9.79
C ALA A 614 12.92 35.98 10.23
N LEU A 615 13.19 36.96 11.10
CA LEU A 615 14.51 37.13 11.69
C LEU A 615 14.87 35.90 12.52
N VAL A 616 16.00 35.27 12.18
CA VAL A 616 16.54 34.17 12.97
C VAL A 616 17.13 34.73 14.26
N ASP A 617 16.41 34.53 15.36
CA ASP A 617 16.80 34.98 16.69
C ASP A 617 18.08 34.27 17.20
N LEU A 618 18.79 34.94 18.12
CA LEU A 618 20.01 34.48 18.79
C LEU A 618 19.81 33.11 19.45
N ALA A 619 18.60 32.83 19.94
CA ALA A 619 18.25 31.53 20.50
C ALA A 619 18.43 30.40 19.47
N LEU A 620 17.89 30.53 18.26
CA LEU A 620 18.08 29.54 17.20
C LEU A 620 19.54 29.49 16.76
N ARG A 621 20.19 30.66 16.62
CA ARG A 621 21.59 30.73 16.18
C ARG A 621 22.55 29.93 17.07
N ARG A 622 22.33 29.91 18.39
CA ARG A 622 23.17 29.15 19.33
C ARG A 622 23.12 27.63 19.11
N ARG A 623 21.99 27.13 18.60
CA ARG A 623 21.63 25.69 18.57
C ARG A 623 21.99 25.02 17.25
N PHE A 624 22.25 25.80 16.21
CA PHE A 624 22.64 25.32 14.88
C PHE A 624 24.07 25.74 14.54
N ALA A 625 24.80 24.87 13.84
CA ALA A 625 25.99 25.29 13.09
C ALA A 625 25.55 25.96 11.78
N PHE A 626 26.14 27.08 11.40
CA PHE A 626 25.80 27.79 10.16
C PHE A 626 26.92 27.61 9.14
N PHE A 627 26.55 27.27 7.91
CA PHE A 627 27.47 27.17 6.78
C PHE A 627 26.97 28.01 5.60
N ASP A 628 27.82 28.93 5.16
CA ASP A 628 27.58 29.81 4.04
C ASP A 628 27.96 29.12 2.73
N LEU A 629 26.95 28.82 1.92
CA LEU A 629 27.08 28.31 0.57
C LEU A 629 27.18 29.47 -0.41
N LYS A 630 28.20 29.41 -1.27
CA LYS A 630 28.46 30.39 -2.32
C LYS A 630 28.29 29.72 -3.68
N PRO A 631 27.94 30.47 -4.74
CA PRO A 631 28.05 29.96 -6.10
C PRO A 631 29.48 29.46 -6.35
N THR A 632 29.60 28.22 -6.81
CA THR A 632 30.88 27.54 -7.00
C THR A 632 30.91 27.07 -8.44
N LEU A 633 31.46 27.94 -9.30
CA LEU A 633 31.81 27.63 -10.68
C LEU A 633 33.34 27.49 -10.74
N GLY A 634 33.85 26.74 -11.71
CA GLY A 634 35.27 26.43 -11.82
C GLY A 634 35.50 25.10 -12.50
N GLU A 635 36.76 24.65 -12.48
CA GLU A 635 37.19 23.44 -13.18
C GLU A 635 36.37 22.20 -12.80
N ALA A 636 36.07 22.00 -11.51
CA ALA A 636 35.25 20.88 -11.05
C ALA A 636 33.83 20.89 -11.66
N TRP A 637 33.22 22.08 -11.76
CA TRP A 637 31.90 22.24 -12.39
C TRP A 637 31.97 21.99 -13.90
N ARG A 638 32.95 22.58 -14.59
CA ARG A 638 33.12 22.39 -16.04
C ARG A 638 33.33 20.93 -16.40
N ASN A 639 34.27 20.26 -15.73
CA ASN A 639 34.56 18.85 -15.96
C ASN A 639 33.33 17.97 -15.73
N TRP A 640 32.55 18.25 -14.68
CA TRP A 640 31.34 17.50 -14.39
C TRP A 640 30.27 17.72 -15.47
N VAL A 641 29.94 18.98 -15.81
CA VAL A 641 28.92 19.29 -16.82
C VAL A 641 29.32 18.77 -18.19
N HIS A 642 30.58 18.92 -18.59
CA HIS A 642 31.10 18.32 -19.83
C HIS A 642 30.87 16.81 -19.84
N SER A 643 31.23 16.11 -18.75
CA SER A 643 31.10 14.65 -18.66
C SER A 643 29.65 14.15 -18.67
N LYS A 644 28.70 14.92 -18.10
CA LYS A 644 27.30 14.48 -17.91
C LYS A 644 26.35 14.99 -18.98
N ALA A 645 26.56 16.21 -19.47
CA ALA A 645 25.67 16.89 -20.41
C ALA A 645 26.26 17.02 -21.83
N GLY A 646 27.56 16.77 -22.02
CA GLY A 646 28.21 16.81 -23.34
C GLY A 646 28.50 18.23 -23.86
N ILE A 647 28.45 19.24 -23.00
CA ILE A 647 28.77 20.63 -23.36
C ILE A 647 30.29 20.81 -23.41
N ASP A 648 30.79 21.43 -24.48
CA ASP A 648 32.23 21.70 -24.67
C ASP A 648 32.82 22.59 -23.55
N ASN A 649 34.05 22.28 -23.14
CA ASN A 649 34.72 22.97 -22.04
C ASN A 649 34.98 24.46 -22.32
N ASP A 650 35.23 24.85 -23.58
CA ASP A 650 35.45 26.26 -23.94
C ASP A 650 34.15 27.04 -23.77
N PHE A 651 33.01 26.44 -24.13
CA PHE A 651 31.69 27.04 -23.92
C PHE A 651 31.32 27.10 -22.43
N LEU A 652 31.64 26.08 -21.65
CA LEU A 652 31.45 26.11 -20.19
C LEU A 652 32.32 27.19 -19.52
N GLN A 653 33.57 27.37 -19.98
CA GLN A 653 34.43 28.45 -19.51
C GLN A 653 33.84 29.83 -19.82
N LEU A 654 33.19 29.99 -20.99
CA LEU A 654 32.46 31.22 -21.33
C LEU A 654 31.31 31.48 -20.34
N ILE A 655 30.47 30.48 -20.07
CA ILE A 655 29.36 30.60 -19.10
C ILE A 655 29.90 30.98 -17.72
N GLU A 656 30.95 30.31 -17.25
CA GLU A 656 31.58 30.60 -15.96
C GLU A 656 32.03 32.05 -15.86
N GLN A 657 32.76 32.55 -16.87
CA GLN A 657 33.23 33.93 -16.89
C GLN A 657 32.08 34.93 -16.83
N ARG A 658 30.99 34.68 -17.57
CA ARG A 658 29.81 35.56 -17.61
C ARG A 658 29.09 35.59 -16.27
N ILE A 659 28.82 34.42 -15.67
CA ILE A 659 28.16 34.35 -14.36
C ILE A 659 29.04 34.92 -13.24
N VAL A 660 30.36 34.69 -13.28
CA VAL A 660 31.30 35.29 -12.32
C VAL A 660 31.35 36.82 -12.45
N SER A 661 31.35 37.35 -13.68
CA SER A 661 31.29 38.79 -13.92
C SER A 661 30.00 39.40 -13.34
N LEU A 662 28.85 38.82 -13.68
CA LEU A 662 27.55 39.23 -13.16
C LEU A 662 27.50 39.19 -11.63
N ASN A 663 28.01 38.11 -11.02
CA ASN A 663 28.07 37.99 -9.56
C ASN A 663 28.97 39.02 -8.90
N ASN A 664 30.05 39.46 -9.56
CA ASN A 664 30.91 40.54 -9.06
C ASN A 664 30.20 41.90 -9.11
N GLU A 665 29.37 42.14 -10.12
CA GLU A 665 28.53 43.34 -10.19
C GLU A 665 27.46 43.35 -9.10
N ILE A 666 26.69 42.26 -8.96
CA ILE A 666 25.67 42.10 -7.91
C ILE A 666 26.27 42.30 -6.51
N SER A 667 27.47 41.77 -6.27
CA SER A 667 28.11 41.86 -4.94
C SER A 667 28.56 43.26 -4.55
N LYS A 668 28.90 44.09 -5.55
CA LYS A 668 29.33 45.47 -5.34
C LYS A 668 28.13 46.42 -5.25
N GLU A 669 26.95 45.95 -5.66
CA GLU A 669 25.73 46.75 -5.66
C GLU A 669 25.26 47.04 -4.24
N ARG A 670 24.94 48.31 -3.97
CA ARG A 670 24.64 48.78 -2.62
C ARG A 670 23.37 48.13 -2.03
N ASN A 671 22.39 47.86 -2.88
CA ASN A 671 21.07 47.36 -2.47
C ASN A 671 20.92 45.83 -2.52
N LEU A 672 21.90 45.13 -3.10
CA LEU A 672 21.90 43.66 -3.23
C LEU A 672 22.95 43.06 -2.31
N GLY A 673 24.23 43.13 -2.70
CA GLY A 673 25.32 42.52 -1.96
C GLY A 673 25.49 41.01 -2.24
N PRO A 674 26.45 40.34 -1.56
CA PRO A 674 26.86 38.97 -1.89
C PRO A 674 25.77 37.89 -1.75
N GLN A 675 24.72 38.17 -0.98
CA GLN A 675 23.61 37.24 -0.72
C GLN A 675 22.64 37.08 -1.92
N PHE A 676 22.72 37.97 -2.92
CA PHE A 676 21.93 37.94 -4.14
C PHE A 676 22.69 37.34 -5.33
N LYS A 677 23.89 36.82 -5.14
CA LYS A 677 24.63 36.19 -6.26
C LYS A 677 23.81 35.07 -6.91
N ILE A 678 23.86 34.99 -8.24
CA ILE A 678 23.28 33.91 -9.04
C ILE A 678 24.04 32.61 -8.75
N GLY A 679 23.30 31.60 -8.32
CA GLY A 679 23.81 30.27 -8.04
C GLY A 679 24.18 29.48 -9.30
N HIS A 680 25.03 28.47 -9.12
CA HIS A 680 25.48 27.62 -10.22
C HIS A 680 24.40 26.65 -10.72
N SER A 681 23.32 26.40 -9.95
CA SER A 681 22.27 25.47 -10.37
C SER A 681 21.53 25.91 -11.62
N TYR A 682 21.35 27.22 -11.83
CA TYR A 682 20.71 27.77 -13.04
C TYR A 682 21.45 27.34 -14.30
N VAL A 683 22.78 27.26 -14.21
CA VAL A 683 23.66 26.88 -15.33
C VAL A 683 24.18 25.45 -15.19
N THR A 684 23.55 24.61 -14.36
CA THR A 684 23.90 23.18 -14.25
C THR A 684 22.73 22.35 -14.77
N PRO A 685 22.85 21.70 -15.93
CA PRO A 685 21.79 20.86 -16.48
C PRO A 685 21.36 19.75 -15.50
N PRO A 686 20.09 19.33 -15.53
CA PRO A 686 19.64 18.16 -14.77
C PRO A 686 20.45 16.90 -15.10
N LEU A 687 20.57 16.00 -14.12
CA LEU A 687 21.21 14.69 -14.29
C LEU A 687 20.57 13.93 -15.46
N ASN A 688 21.41 13.26 -16.26
CA ASN A 688 21.03 12.46 -17.44
C ASN A 688 20.45 13.25 -18.63
N THR A 689 20.55 14.57 -18.64
CA THR A 689 20.18 15.39 -19.80
C THR A 689 21.40 15.68 -20.67
N LYS A 690 21.38 15.21 -21.93
CA LYS A 690 22.35 15.63 -22.95
C LYS A 690 21.89 16.93 -23.58
N ILE A 691 22.82 17.86 -23.75
CA ILE A 691 22.57 19.15 -24.40
C ILE A 691 23.21 19.11 -25.79
N GLU A 692 22.39 19.07 -26.83
CA GLU A 692 22.85 19.02 -28.22
C GLU A 692 23.29 20.40 -28.72
N ASP A 693 22.55 21.44 -28.35
CA ASP A 693 22.85 22.84 -28.66
C ASP A 693 23.05 23.64 -27.36
N ALA A 694 24.31 23.83 -26.99
CA ALA A 694 24.68 24.54 -25.77
C ALA A 694 24.34 26.03 -25.82
N ALA A 695 24.40 26.65 -27.01
CA ALA A 695 24.09 28.05 -27.22
C ALA A 695 22.60 28.32 -27.00
N ALA A 696 21.74 27.55 -27.68
CA ALA A 696 20.29 27.65 -27.52
C ALA A 696 19.85 27.32 -26.09
N TRP A 697 20.45 26.30 -25.45
CA TRP A 697 20.17 25.96 -24.06
C TRP A 697 20.50 27.12 -23.11
N PHE A 698 21.70 27.69 -23.21
CA PHE A 698 22.11 28.77 -22.31
C PHE A 698 21.32 30.06 -22.56
N GLN A 699 21.01 30.39 -23.82
CA GLN A 699 20.08 31.48 -24.16
C GLN A 699 18.71 31.27 -23.50
N GLY A 700 18.17 30.05 -23.56
CA GLY A 700 16.91 29.69 -22.89
C GLY A 700 16.97 29.88 -21.38
N VAL A 701 18.06 29.44 -20.71
CA VAL A 701 18.27 29.65 -19.26
C VAL A 701 18.33 31.15 -18.92
N VAL A 702 19.04 31.93 -19.72
CA VAL A 702 19.15 33.39 -19.50
C VAL A 702 17.81 34.07 -19.69
N GLU A 703 17.04 33.71 -20.72
CA GLU A 703 15.76 34.34 -21.02
C GLU A 703 14.67 33.97 -20.00
N THR A 704 14.62 32.71 -19.57
CA THR A 704 13.49 32.19 -18.80
C THR A 704 13.72 32.17 -17.29
N GLU A 705 14.98 32.16 -16.82
CA GLU A 705 15.30 32.03 -15.40
C GLU A 705 16.14 33.20 -14.88
N ILE A 706 17.31 33.47 -15.47
CA ILE A 706 18.21 34.50 -14.94
C ILE A 706 17.68 35.90 -15.23
N GLY A 707 17.18 36.15 -16.44
CA GLY A 707 16.65 37.45 -16.87
C GLY A 707 15.56 37.99 -15.95
N PRO A 708 14.46 37.24 -15.72
CA PRO A 708 13.41 37.64 -14.79
C PRO A 708 13.92 37.89 -13.37
N LEU A 709 14.89 37.09 -12.90
CA LEU A 709 15.51 37.30 -11.59
C LEU A 709 16.30 38.62 -11.50
N LEU A 710 17.00 39.00 -12.58
CA LEU A 710 17.71 40.28 -12.65
C LEU A 710 16.73 41.46 -12.70
N GLU A 711 15.58 41.31 -13.36
CA GLU A 711 14.50 42.30 -13.36
C GLU A 711 13.94 42.51 -11.95
N GLU A 712 13.85 41.47 -11.12
CA GLU A 712 13.48 41.61 -9.71
C GLU A 712 14.58 42.27 -8.86
N TYR A 713 15.85 41.95 -9.13
CA TYR A 713 16.99 42.51 -8.38
C TYR A 713 17.17 44.00 -8.64
N TRP A 714 16.99 44.43 -9.89
CA TRP A 714 17.06 45.82 -10.32
C TRP A 714 15.68 46.30 -10.78
N PHE A 715 14.65 46.06 -9.97
CA PHE A 715 13.28 46.50 -10.26
C PHE A 715 13.15 48.03 -10.43
N ASP A 716 14.08 48.79 -9.85
CA ASP A 716 14.21 50.24 -9.95
C ASP A 716 15.20 50.71 -11.06
N ASP A 717 15.89 49.78 -11.73
CA ASP A 717 16.87 50.03 -12.79
C ASP A 717 16.77 48.95 -13.90
N ILE A 718 15.64 48.96 -14.62
CA ILE A 718 15.31 47.98 -15.67
C ILE A 718 16.34 48.01 -16.81
N GLU A 719 16.89 49.18 -17.16
CA GLU A 719 17.92 49.28 -18.20
C GLU A 719 19.16 48.48 -17.83
N ARG A 720 19.57 48.53 -16.56
CA ARG A 720 20.68 47.71 -16.06
C ARG A 720 20.35 46.23 -16.03
N ALA A 721 19.11 45.84 -15.68
CA ALA A 721 18.67 44.45 -15.75
C ALA A 721 18.78 43.91 -17.18
N ILE A 722 18.23 44.64 -18.16
CA ILE A 722 18.29 44.28 -19.59
C ILE A 722 19.74 44.20 -20.06
N LYS A 723 20.56 45.22 -19.78
CA LYS A 723 21.97 45.23 -20.17
C LYS A 723 22.76 44.05 -19.58
N SER A 724 22.50 43.72 -18.31
CA SER A 724 23.17 42.61 -17.64
C SER A 724 22.73 41.26 -18.21
N LYS A 725 21.45 41.12 -18.57
CA LYS A 725 20.90 39.94 -19.26
C LYS A 725 21.51 39.78 -20.66
N ASP A 726 21.51 40.84 -21.46
CA ASP A 726 22.03 40.81 -22.84
C ASP A 726 23.53 40.48 -22.87
N ALA A 727 24.30 41.02 -21.91
CA ALA A 727 25.71 40.69 -21.74
C ALA A 727 25.97 39.20 -21.46
N LEU A 728 25.00 38.46 -20.90
CA LEU A 728 25.13 37.01 -20.71
C LEU A 728 25.02 36.23 -22.02
N VAL A 729 24.39 36.75 -23.07
CA VAL A 729 24.16 36.04 -24.34
C VAL A 729 24.84 36.69 -25.54
N GLU A 730 25.47 37.85 -25.38
CA GLU A 730 26.16 38.56 -26.46
C GLU A 730 27.18 37.66 -27.20
N GLY A 731 27.03 37.52 -28.53
CA GLY A 731 27.95 36.76 -29.36
C GLY A 731 27.89 35.23 -29.23
N ILE A 732 26.86 34.71 -28.55
CA ILE A 732 26.41 33.30 -28.58
C ILE A 732 25.26 33.22 -29.58
#